data_AF-A0A809PTP9-F1
#
_entry.id   AF-A0A809PTP9-F1
#
_cell.length_a   1.000
_cell.length_b   1.000
_cell.length_c   1.000
_cell.angle_alpha   90.00
_cell.angle_beta   90.00
_cell.angle_gamma   90.00
#
_symmetry.space_group_name_H-M   'P 1'
#
loop_
_entity.id
_entity.type
_entity.pdbx_description
1 polymer ?
#
loop_
_entity_poly.entity_id
_entity_poly.type
_entity_poly.pdbx_seq_one_letter_code
_entity_poly.pdbx_strand_id
1 'polypeptide(L)'
;MQQFVATATFADGVSRDVTTASVWSSGSPAIASVVVDTGVAKGLVSGSAIITASFGGKLASATLTVSPASLQSISLLPANPSLAVGGKQQFSAMGTYSDGTTSDITAISSFTSATPVSATISNTGLATGVAVGSSVITAVSGARSATTLLTVTPASLLSIALTPANPVMQIGTTQQLTSTAKYSDGSSVNVTATTSFSSATPANATVSTVTASNGLVTAIATGPSVITATFNGMSTTTTINVSSAVLLTITVVPPNANVAVGSTQQFVASGGYSDGTTANISNGVTWATSSPLVATVLPNGLATAVATGPALITATLGGKTGSASLTVVPAVTLNSIAITPVTANLAIGSTQAFIAIGTYSDSSNVNVTNLVTWSSGSSSVASILSSGIATGVTTGTSIITASLSAKSATATLTVVTSPALTSISIAAPPASMLVGATQNLVATGNYSDGSTANITNSITWSSGASTIATVNTSGLVAAVSPGTTPVVAISGTKSASVTINVLPVATLNSITVTPASPSIAVNGAQSLLATGSFADGSNLNISNSVTWASANAAVASVSATGVANGLSGGTAAITASFAGKLGSASLTVTPAVTITGITLAPVNGSVPVGSLQQFTAIGTYSNGTSNNISSTVSWNSSVGSVASISSTGQATALSAGVTNITATQGAQTASTSFTVTAAPVASINLGSAASFAVLAGASITNNSGGITLVSGDVGAPSQIVDPVQAAGFSNYKSGAILNTALADLQVAIADANSRTCTVNSAGGVDLGGQTFTPGVYCYAGAITITGTFTMNGPGLYLFRSSSTLNTTANSIVALNGGASAASVFWVPVSATTLGANSVFKGTIMGQSAAITMGDTATLQNGRVLSGSAVTLKNNAIAR
;
A
#
# COMPACT_ATOMS: atom_id res chain seq x y z
N MET A 1 69.32 41.82 -70.57
CA MET A 1 70.47 42.66 -71.01
C MET A 1 70.38 42.77 -72.53
N GLN A 2 70.76 43.91 -73.12
CA GLN A 2 70.65 44.20 -74.55
C GLN A 2 71.88 44.98 -75.02
N GLN A 3 72.49 44.60 -76.15
CA GLN A 3 73.63 45.31 -76.76
C GLN A 3 73.14 46.40 -77.72
N PHE A 4 73.73 47.59 -77.65
CA PHE A 4 73.53 48.69 -78.62
C PHE A 4 74.78 48.88 -79.49
N VAL A 5 74.60 49.34 -80.73
CA VAL A 5 75.66 49.53 -81.73
C VAL A 5 75.61 50.97 -82.25
N ALA A 6 76.77 51.64 -82.37
CA ALA A 6 76.89 53.00 -82.87
C ALA A 6 77.71 53.06 -84.17
N THR A 7 77.18 53.71 -85.20
CA THR A 7 77.82 53.81 -86.54
C THR A 7 78.00 55.29 -86.91
N ALA A 8 79.21 55.69 -87.30
CA ALA A 8 79.52 57.07 -87.70
C ALA A 8 79.87 57.14 -89.19
N THR A 9 79.30 58.12 -89.90
CA THR A 9 79.61 58.42 -91.31
C THR A 9 80.63 59.55 -91.41
N PHE A 10 81.77 59.29 -92.05
CA PHE A 10 82.88 60.23 -92.16
C PHE A 10 82.74 61.12 -93.41
N ALA A 11 83.57 62.16 -93.52
CA ALA A 11 83.50 63.14 -94.61
C ALA A 11 83.81 62.54 -96.00
N ASP A 12 84.43 61.37 -96.06
CA ASP A 12 84.60 60.56 -97.28
C ASP A 12 83.32 59.80 -97.68
N GLY A 13 82.24 59.92 -96.90
CA GLY A 13 80.95 59.25 -97.11
C GLY A 13 80.89 57.83 -96.54
N VAL A 14 81.99 57.30 -95.98
CA VAL A 14 82.04 55.92 -95.47
C VAL A 14 81.52 55.88 -94.04
N SER A 15 80.55 55.00 -93.77
CA SER A 15 80.11 54.67 -92.41
C SER A 15 80.98 53.59 -91.80
N ARG A 16 81.45 53.79 -90.57
CA ARG A 16 82.21 52.81 -89.80
C ARG A 16 81.54 52.59 -88.45
N ASP A 17 81.60 51.35 -87.95
CA ASP A 17 81.21 51.03 -86.58
C ASP A 17 82.19 51.72 -85.62
N VAL A 18 81.64 52.50 -84.72
CA VAL A 18 82.37 53.23 -83.69
C VAL A 18 81.88 52.84 -82.29
N THR A 19 81.20 51.71 -82.12
CA THR A 19 80.57 51.24 -80.87
C THR A 19 81.54 51.24 -79.70
N THR A 20 82.74 50.67 -79.87
CA THR A 20 83.77 50.62 -78.83
C THR A 20 84.62 51.89 -78.73
N ALA A 21 84.56 52.74 -79.77
CA ALA A 21 85.21 54.06 -79.76
C ALA A 21 84.26 55.16 -79.26
N SER A 22 82.98 54.83 -79.04
CA SER A 22 81.95 55.73 -78.54
C SER A 22 81.86 55.66 -77.03
N VAL A 23 81.57 56.79 -76.39
CA VAL A 23 81.24 56.83 -74.97
C VAL A 23 79.72 56.68 -74.83
N TRP A 24 79.28 55.65 -74.11
CA TRP A 24 77.87 55.32 -73.89
C TRP A 24 77.35 55.86 -72.57
N SER A 25 76.13 56.39 -72.60
CA SER A 25 75.41 56.86 -71.41
C SER A 25 73.94 56.45 -71.45
N SER A 26 73.34 56.28 -70.27
CA SER A 26 71.91 56.07 -70.11
C SER A 26 71.27 57.35 -69.55
N GLY A 27 70.22 57.83 -70.20
CA GLY A 27 69.43 58.97 -69.72
C GLY A 27 68.67 58.67 -68.42
N SER A 28 68.49 57.40 -68.08
CA SER A 28 67.84 56.97 -66.83
C SER A 28 68.55 55.75 -66.22
N PRO A 29 69.72 55.93 -65.56
CA PRO A 29 70.53 54.82 -65.03
C PRO A 29 69.80 53.94 -64.00
N ALA A 30 68.81 54.49 -63.29
CA ALA A 30 67.99 53.74 -62.34
C ALA A 30 67.00 52.76 -63.01
N ILE A 31 66.61 53.02 -64.26
CA ILE A 31 65.72 52.14 -65.05
C ILE A 31 66.57 51.13 -65.83
N ALA A 32 67.62 51.61 -66.50
CA ALA A 32 68.58 50.76 -67.17
C ALA A 32 69.98 51.37 -67.11
N SER A 33 70.96 50.55 -66.71
CA SER A 33 72.37 50.89 -66.77
C SER A 33 72.94 50.51 -68.14
N VAL A 34 73.92 51.26 -68.64
CA VAL A 34 74.69 50.90 -69.84
C VAL A 34 76.18 50.95 -69.52
N VAL A 35 76.93 49.96 -70.01
CA VAL A 35 78.38 49.90 -69.85
C VAL A 35 79.01 50.89 -70.83
N VAL A 36 79.80 51.82 -70.29
CA VAL A 36 80.27 53.04 -70.97
C VAL A 36 81.08 52.76 -72.24
N ASP A 37 81.87 51.69 -72.26
CA ASP A 37 82.81 51.41 -73.37
C ASP A 37 82.33 50.32 -74.33
N THR A 38 81.22 49.65 -74.01
CA THR A 38 80.73 48.52 -74.82
C THR A 38 79.35 48.75 -75.40
N GLY A 39 78.48 49.55 -74.76
CA GLY A 39 77.09 49.70 -75.19
C GLY A 39 76.14 48.57 -74.73
N VAL A 40 76.57 47.66 -73.84
CA VAL A 40 75.68 46.67 -73.20
C VAL A 40 74.81 47.36 -72.15
N ALA A 41 73.48 47.31 -72.32
CA ALA A 41 72.52 47.82 -71.35
C ALA A 41 71.83 46.71 -70.54
N LYS A 42 71.66 46.92 -69.22
CA LYS A 42 70.90 46.04 -68.31
C LYS A 42 69.73 46.81 -67.71
N GLY A 43 68.51 46.33 -67.97
CA GLY A 43 67.31 46.80 -67.27
C GLY A 43 67.34 46.41 -65.79
N LEU A 44 66.95 47.35 -64.93
CA LEU A 44 66.98 47.21 -63.47
C LEU A 44 65.57 47.39 -62.87
N VAL A 45 64.81 48.35 -63.37
CA VAL A 45 63.43 48.65 -62.93
C VAL A 45 62.56 48.81 -64.16
N SER A 46 61.28 48.45 -64.07
CA SER A 46 60.35 48.63 -65.18
C SER A 46 60.23 50.11 -65.56
N GLY A 47 60.24 50.40 -66.87
CA GLY A 47 60.30 51.76 -67.40
C GLY A 47 61.07 51.84 -68.71
N SER A 48 61.29 53.06 -69.21
CA SER A 48 62.03 53.29 -70.45
C SER A 48 63.25 54.19 -70.20
N ALA A 49 64.38 53.86 -70.80
CA ALA A 49 65.63 54.60 -70.70
C ALA A 49 66.23 54.84 -72.09
N ILE A 50 66.62 56.08 -72.39
CA ILE A 50 67.31 56.43 -73.65
C ILE A 50 68.80 56.12 -73.47
N ILE A 51 69.35 55.28 -74.33
CA ILE A 51 70.77 54.96 -74.40
C ILE A 51 71.41 55.80 -75.51
N THR A 52 72.45 56.57 -75.19
CA THR A 52 73.10 57.53 -76.09
C THR A 52 74.58 57.19 -76.27
N ALA A 53 75.04 57.16 -77.52
CA ALA A 53 76.44 57.04 -77.91
C ALA A 53 77.00 58.41 -78.34
N SER A 54 78.22 58.73 -77.90
CA SER A 54 78.97 59.93 -78.32
C SER A 54 80.27 59.56 -79.01
N PHE A 55 80.48 60.05 -80.23
CA PHE A 55 81.72 59.83 -81.00
C PHE A 55 82.11 61.09 -81.80
N GLY A 56 83.36 61.52 -81.68
CA GLY A 56 83.90 62.66 -82.45
C GLY A 56 83.10 63.97 -82.29
N GLY A 57 82.43 64.18 -81.15
CA GLY A 57 81.56 65.33 -80.89
C GLY A 57 80.13 65.21 -81.47
N LYS A 58 79.74 64.06 -82.04
CA LYS A 58 78.38 63.76 -82.52
C LYS A 58 77.68 62.78 -81.58
N LEU A 59 76.35 62.86 -81.51
CA LEU A 59 75.51 62.01 -80.64
C LEU A 59 74.50 61.21 -81.47
N ALA A 60 74.23 59.97 -81.05
CA ALA A 60 73.11 59.14 -81.53
C ALA A 60 72.46 58.42 -80.34
N SER A 61 71.14 58.22 -80.37
CA SER A 61 70.40 57.66 -79.24
C SER A 61 69.33 56.66 -79.66
N ALA A 62 69.08 55.65 -78.81
CA ALA A 62 68.01 54.65 -78.96
C ALA A 62 67.36 54.32 -77.61
N THR A 63 66.09 53.90 -77.61
CA THR A 63 65.32 53.67 -76.37
C THR A 63 65.32 52.20 -75.96
N LEU A 64 65.60 51.90 -74.69
CA LEU A 64 65.43 50.59 -74.05
C LEU A 64 64.23 50.59 -73.12
N THR A 65 63.29 49.65 -73.30
CA THR A 65 62.13 49.48 -72.41
C THR A 65 62.25 48.19 -71.59
N VAL A 66 62.02 48.28 -70.28
CA VAL A 66 62.05 47.18 -69.29
C VAL A 66 60.63 46.93 -68.79
N SER A 67 60.12 45.71 -68.92
CA SER A 67 58.74 45.34 -68.51
C SER A 67 58.68 44.80 -67.07
N PRO A 68 57.54 44.93 -66.34
CA PRO A 68 57.37 44.36 -65.01
C PRO A 68 57.41 42.83 -64.99
N ALA A 69 57.93 42.23 -63.92
CA ALA A 69 57.87 40.78 -63.70
C ALA A 69 56.44 40.34 -63.36
N SER A 70 55.97 39.27 -63.99
CA SER A 70 54.61 38.72 -63.80
C SER A 70 54.64 37.44 -62.96
N LEU A 71 53.65 37.23 -62.09
CA LEU A 71 53.53 36.03 -61.25
C LEU A 71 53.28 34.76 -62.09
N GLN A 72 54.16 33.77 -61.98
CA GLN A 72 54.11 32.53 -62.75
C GLN A 72 53.50 31.36 -61.97
N SER A 73 53.81 31.20 -60.69
CA SER A 73 53.30 30.10 -59.86
C SER A 73 53.14 30.50 -58.39
N ILE A 74 52.37 29.70 -57.64
CA ILE A 74 52.16 29.82 -56.19
C ILE A 74 52.44 28.44 -55.55
N SER A 75 52.93 28.41 -54.31
CA SER A 75 53.01 27.22 -53.46
C SER A 75 52.51 27.52 -52.04
N LEU A 76 51.81 26.57 -51.39
CA LEU A 76 51.41 26.65 -49.98
C LEU A 76 52.32 25.85 -49.05
N LEU A 77 52.59 26.41 -47.87
CA LEU A 77 53.34 25.77 -46.78
C LEU A 77 52.58 25.93 -45.45
N PRO A 78 52.60 24.94 -44.53
CA PRO A 78 53.16 23.61 -44.72
C PRO A 78 52.31 22.74 -45.65
N ALA A 79 52.94 21.77 -46.32
CA ALA A 79 52.22 20.81 -47.15
C ALA A 79 51.66 19.65 -46.29
N ASN A 80 50.38 19.35 -46.47
CA ASN A 80 49.65 18.22 -45.88
C ASN A 80 49.66 18.11 -44.33
N PRO A 81 49.37 19.19 -43.57
CA PRO A 81 49.36 19.13 -42.12
C PRO A 81 48.17 18.32 -41.55
N SER A 82 48.33 17.84 -40.32
CA SER A 82 47.26 17.21 -39.53
C SER A 82 47.12 17.84 -38.14
N LEU A 83 45.90 18.03 -37.65
CA LEU A 83 45.60 18.56 -36.30
C LEU A 83 44.34 17.91 -35.70
N ALA A 84 44.17 17.91 -34.38
CA ALA A 84 42.93 17.45 -33.74
C ALA A 84 41.81 18.48 -33.84
N VAL A 85 40.54 18.07 -33.70
CA VAL A 85 39.40 18.99 -33.56
C VAL A 85 39.71 20.07 -32.50
N GLY A 86 39.48 21.34 -32.83
CA GLY A 86 39.84 22.51 -32.01
C GLY A 86 41.26 23.05 -32.22
N GLY A 87 42.15 22.30 -32.87
CA GLY A 87 43.53 22.72 -33.19
C GLY A 87 43.60 23.80 -34.28
N LYS A 88 44.71 24.53 -34.34
CA LYS A 88 44.96 25.62 -35.32
C LYS A 88 46.25 25.41 -36.10
N GLN A 89 46.28 25.80 -37.37
CA GLN A 89 47.44 25.72 -38.27
C GLN A 89 47.53 26.94 -39.19
N GLN A 90 48.69 27.59 -39.22
CA GLN A 90 48.94 28.73 -40.12
C GLN A 90 49.46 28.25 -41.49
N PHE A 91 48.94 28.80 -42.58
CA PHE A 91 49.44 28.61 -43.95
C PHE A 91 50.06 29.89 -44.50
N SER A 92 51.08 29.72 -45.35
CA SER A 92 51.76 30.79 -46.10
C SER A 92 51.77 30.46 -47.59
N ALA A 93 51.52 31.47 -48.45
CA ALA A 93 51.54 31.37 -49.91
C ALA A 93 52.77 32.07 -50.48
N MET A 94 53.62 31.34 -51.19
CA MET A 94 54.86 31.85 -51.80
C MET A 94 54.73 31.85 -53.33
N GLY A 95 54.94 33.02 -53.95
CA GLY A 95 54.84 33.23 -55.39
C GLY A 95 56.19 33.20 -56.09
N THR A 96 56.25 32.67 -57.31
CA THR A 96 57.44 32.71 -58.19
C THR A 96 57.15 33.57 -59.42
N TYR A 97 58.02 34.51 -59.77
CA TYR A 97 57.82 35.50 -60.83
C TYR A 97 58.61 35.18 -62.12
N SER A 98 58.27 35.82 -63.23
CA SER A 98 58.85 35.58 -64.56
C SER A 98 60.35 35.91 -64.69
N ASP A 99 60.89 36.69 -63.75
CA ASP A 99 62.33 36.97 -63.64
C ASP A 99 63.08 35.94 -62.78
N GLY A 100 62.37 34.92 -62.26
CA GLY A 100 62.91 33.85 -61.42
C GLY A 100 62.92 34.16 -59.92
N THR A 101 62.50 35.35 -59.50
CA THR A 101 62.43 35.70 -58.07
C THR A 101 61.23 35.04 -57.37
N THR A 102 61.32 34.87 -56.05
CA THR A 102 60.19 34.43 -55.21
C THR A 102 59.85 35.46 -54.15
N SER A 103 58.56 35.57 -53.78
CA SER A 103 58.09 36.44 -52.70
C SER A 103 57.00 35.76 -51.89
N ASP A 104 56.94 36.05 -50.59
CA ASP A 104 55.76 35.76 -49.78
C ASP A 104 54.63 36.67 -50.28
N ILE A 105 53.52 36.06 -50.69
CA ILE A 105 52.33 36.73 -51.20
C ILE A 105 51.10 36.38 -50.35
N THR A 106 51.28 35.84 -49.14
CA THR A 106 50.22 35.43 -48.22
C THR A 106 49.22 36.55 -47.98
N ALA A 107 49.70 37.77 -47.72
CA ALA A 107 48.85 38.93 -47.44
C ALA A 107 47.99 39.40 -48.63
N ILE A 108 48.41 39.06 -49.85
CA ILE A 108 47.70 39.40 -51.10
C ILE A 108 47.05 38.16 -51.74
N SER A 109 46.98 37.04 -51.01
CA SER A 109 46.33 35.81 -51.44
C SER A 109 45.01 35.64 -50.71
N SER A 110 43.97 35.18 -51.41
CA SER A 110 42.72 34.77 -50.79
C SER A 110 42.77 33.27 -50.45
N PHE A 111 42.45 32.94 -49.21
CA PHE A 111 42.40 31.55 -48.73
C PHE A 111 40.97 31.02 -48.66
N THR A 112 40.77 29.79 -49.11
CA THR A 112 39.50 29.08 -48.99
C THR A 112 39.72 27.65 -48.49
N SER A 113 38.72 27.15 -47.75
CA SER A 113 38.64 25.77 -47.31
C SER A 113 37.52 25.09 -48.10
N ALA A 114 37.82 23.95 -48.74
CA ALA A 114 36.83 23.21 -49.51
C ALA A 114 35.71 22.61 -48.63
N THR A 115 36.01 22.26 -47.38
CA THR A 115 35.05 21.70 -46.41
C THR A 115 35.12 22.47 -45.08
N PRO A 116 34.47 23.66 -44.99
CA PRO A 116 34.45 24.46 -43.76
C PRO A 116 33.90 23.73 -42.53
N VAL A 117 33.05 22.71 -42.74
CA VAL A 117 32.52 21.84 -41.68
C VAL A 117 33.59 20.98 -41.02
N SER A 118 34.67 20.62 -41.72
CA SER A 118 35.79 19.87 -41.17
C SER A 118 36.90 20.82 -40.69
N ALA A 119 37.24 21.84 -41.48
CA ALA A 119 38.19 22.87 -41.07
C ALA A 119 37.85 24.23 -41.69
N THR A 120 37.88 25.30 -40.90
CA THR A 120 37.77 26.68 -41.41
C THR A 120 39.14 27.28 -41.66
N ILE A 121 39.24 28.32 -42.48
CA ILE A 121 40.48 29.10 -42.66
C ILE A 121 40.16 30.59 -42.74
N SER A 122 40.96 31.42 -42.05
CA SER A 122 40.84 32.88 -42.13
C SER A 122 41.42 33.42 -43.45
N ASN A 123 41.08 34.67 -43.78
CA ASN A 123 41.69 35.40 -44.90
C ASN A 123 43.21 35.64 -44.73
N THR A 124 43.73 35.49 -43.52
CA THR A 124 45.17 35.54 -43.21
C THR A 124 45.85 34.17 -43.25
N GLY A 125 45.16 33.10 -43.64
CA GLY A 125 45.71 31.76 -43.77
C GLY A 125 45.72 30.92 -42.49
N LEU A 126 45.04 31.33 -41.41
CA LEU A 126 44.96 30.55 -40.17
C LEU A 126 43.78 29.57 -40.22
N ALA A 127 44.08 28.28 -40.33
CA ALA A 127 43.10 27.20 -40.32
C ALA A 127 42.76 26.74 -38.89
N THR A 128 41.50 26.35 -38.64
CA THR A 128 41.02 25.77 -37.38
C THR A 128 40.23 24.49 -37.67
N GLY A 129 40.57 23.39 -37.01
CA GLY A 129 39.83 22.12 -37.11
C GLY A 129 38.48 22.19 -36.39
N VAL A 130 37.40 21.88 -37.10
CA VAL A 130 36.02 21.99 -36.60
C VAL A 130 35.41 20.61 -36.35
N ALA A 131 35.63 19.66 -37.26
CA ALA A 131 35.15 18.29 -37.11
C ALA A 131 36.10 17.32 -37.81
N VAL A 132 36.10 16.06 -37.36
CA VAL A 132 36.92 14.99 -37.94
C VAL A 132 36.65 14.88 -39.44
N GLY A 133 37.71 14.87 -40.25
CA GLY A 133 37.60 14.87 -41.69
C GLY A 133 38.84 15.47 -42.34
N SER A 134 38.75 15.84 -43.62
CA SER A 134 39.83 16.54 -44.30
C SER A 134 39.26 17.71 -45.12
N SER A 135 40.07 18.75 -45.30
CA SER A 135 39.75 19.89 -46.16
C SER A 135 40.92 20.23 -47.07
N VAL A 136 40.63 20.47 -48.34
CA VAL A 136 41.61 21.06 -49.26
C VAL A 136 41.63 22.57 -49.01
N ILE A 137 42.79 23.07 -48.59
CA ILE A 137 43.06 24.49 -48.44
C ILE A 137 43.63 25.02 -49.76
N THR A 138 43.00 26.08 -50.29
CA THR A 138 43.41 26.73 -51.54
C THR A 138 43.83 28.16 -51.25
N ALA A 139 44.97 28.61 -51.79
CA ALA A 139 45.33 30.03 -51.88
C ALA A 139 45.29 30.46 -53.35
N VAL A 140 44.71 31.64 -53.60
CA VAL A 140 44.62 32.24 -54.94
C VAL A 140 45.21 33.65 -54.90
N SER A 141 46.07 33.98 -55.86
CA SER A 141 46.55 35.36 -56.07
C SER A 141 46.58 35.68 -57.57
N GLY A 142 45.77 36.67 -57.97
CA GLY A 142 45.51 36.94 -59.38
C GLY A 142 44.88 35.71 -60.08
N ALA A 143 45.46 35.31 -61.22
CA ALA A 143 45.01 34.15 -61.99
C ALA A 143 45.69 32.81 -61.59
N ARG A 144 46.48 32.80 -60.51
CA ARG A 144 47.24 31.62 -60.06
C ARG A 144 46.68 31.09 -58.74
N SER A 145 46.75 29.78 -58.56
CA SER A 145 46.32 29.12 -57.33
C SER A 145 47.26 27.97 -56.93
N ALA A 146 47.23 27.62 -55.66
CA ALA A 146 47.88 26.42 -55.13
C ALA A 146 47.02 25.80 -54.02
N THR A 147 47.18 24.49 -53.80
CA THR A 147 46.35 23.73 -52.86
C THR A 147 47.18 22.82 -51.96
N THR A 148 46.64 22.48 -50.78
CA THR A 148 47.19 21.45 -49.87
C THR A 148 46.09 20.81 -49.02
N LEU A 149 46.28 19.57 -48.53
CA LEU A 149 45.27 18.84 -47.76
C LEU A 149 45.48 19.01 -46.24
N LEU A 150 44.49 19.54 -45.52
CA LEU A 150 44.48 19.59 -44.06
C LEU A 150 43.64 18.43 -43.51
N THR A 151 44.21 17.59 -42.66
CA THR A 151 43.50 16.48 -42.00
C THR A 151 43.15 16.83 -40.54
N VAL A 152 41.89 16.64 -40.15
CA VAL A 152 41.40 16.86 -38.78
C VAL A 152 41.11 15.52 -38.11
N THR A 153 41.80 15.21 -37.01
CA THR A 153 41.68 13.95 -36.25
C THR A 153 40.76 14.10 -35.03
N PRO A 154 40.21 12.99 -34.46
CA PRO A 154 39.43 13.04 -33.22
C PRO A 154 40.19 13.66 -32.04
N ALA A 155 39.47 14.26 -31.09
CA ALA A 155 40.05 14.74 -29.84
C ALA A 155 40.53 13.54 -28.98
N SER A 156 41.70 13.67 -28.36
CA SER A 156 42.28 12.61 -27.51
C SER A 156 41.80 12.73 -26.06
N LEU A 157 41.52 11.59 -25.41
CA LEU A 157 41.17 11.54 -23.99
C LEU A 157 42.36 11.97 -23.11
N LEU A 158 42.15 12.94 -22.23
CA LEU A 158 43.18 13.49 -21.33
C LEU A 158 43.05 12.99 -19.89
N SER A 159 41.84 12.93 -19.33
CA SER A 159 41.61 12.51 -17.94
C SER A 159 40.21 11.95 -17.75
N ILE A 160 40.02 11.11 -16.73
CA ILE A 160 38.70 10.74 -16.21
C ILE A 160 38.59 11.13 -14.73
N ALA A 161 37.40 11.52 -14.27
CA ALA A 161 37.13 11.89 -12.88
C ALA A 161 35.82 11.26 -12.38
N LEU A 162 35.80 10.92 -11.09
CA LEU A 162 34.61 10.40 -10.41
C LEU A 162 33.95 11.46 -9.52
N THR A 163 32.62 11.45 -9.47
CA THR A 163 31.82 12.31 -8.57
C THR A 163 30.66 11.50 -7.98
N PRO A 164 30.36 11.61 -6.66
CA PRO A 164 31.11 12.35 -5.65
C PRO A 164 32.49 11.72 -5.35
N ALA A 165 33.45 12.54 -4.95
CA ALA A 165 34.74 12.07 -4.44
C ALA A 165 34.58 11.69 -2.96
N ASN A 166 35.05 10.49 -2.60
CA ASN A 166 35.06 9.96 -1.24
C ASN A 166 33.70 9.93 -0.49
N PRO A 167 32.66 9.29 -1.04
CA PRO A 167 31.36 9.24 -0.39
C PRO A 167 31.40 8.44 0.92
N VAL A 168 30.65 8.92 1.93
CA VAL A 168 30.38 8.22 3.18
C VAL A 168 28.97 7.65 3.10
N MET A 169 28.83 6.35 3.36
CA MET A 169 27.58 5.60 3.22
C MET A 169 27.25 4.86 4.52
N GLN A 170 25.97 4.53 4.71
CA GLN A 170 25.54 3.60 5.77
C GLN A 170 25.26 2.23 5.14
N ILE A 171 25.41 1.14 5.90
CA ILE A 171 25.02 -0.20 5.44
C ILE A 171 23.58 -0.17 4.89
N GLY A 172 23.34 -0.81 3.75
CA GLY A 172 22.03 -0.89 3.09
C GLY A 172 21.67 0.29 2.18
N THR A 173 22.46 1.38 2.19
CA THR A 173 22.24 2.53 1.30
C THR A 173 22.91 2.37 -0.06
N THR A 174 22.47 3.14 -1.05
CA THR A 174 23.07 3.18 -2.39
C THR A 174 23.59 4.58 -2.74
N GLN A 175 24.65 4.65 -3.56
CA GLN A 175 25.24 5.90 -4.04
C GLN A 175 25.59 5.77 -5.53
N GLN A 176 25.16 6.73 -6.32
CA GLN A 176 25.51 6.81 -7.73
C GLN A 176 26.87 7.49 -7.90
N LEU A 177 27.81 6.85 -8.59
CA LEU A 177 29.05 7.47 -9.08
C LEU A 177 28.89 7.88 -10.54
N THR A 178 29.34 9.09 -10.86
CA THR A 178 29.39 9.63 -12.24
C THR A 178 30.83 9.70 -12.71
N SER A 179 31.12 9.12 -13.88
CA SER A 179 32.42 9.18 -14.57
C SER A 179 32.40 10.25 -15.67
N THR A 180 33.28 11.23 -15.59
CA THR A 180 33.40 12.33 -16.56
C THR A 180 34.77 12.28 -17.24
N ALA A 181 34.78 12.14 -18.56
CA ALA A 181 35.97 12.19 -19.41
C ALA A 181 36.26 13.62 -19.87
N LYS A 182 37.52 14.06 -19.84
CA LYS A 182 37.99 15.34 -20.41
C LYS A 182 38.88 15.10 -21.62
N TYR A 183 38.67 15.84 -22.71
CA TYR A 183 39.36 15.68 -23.98
C TYR A 183 40.26 16.88 -24.34
N SER A 184 41.15 16.70 -25.33
CA SER A 184 42.13 17.71 -25.77
C SER A 184 41.55 18.97 -26.40
N ASP A 185 40.28 18.92 -26.84
CA ASP A 185 39.54 20.07 -27.35
C ASP A 185 38.89 20.91 -26.23
N GLY A 186 39.09 20.53 -24.96
CA GLY A 186 38.50 21.17 -23.78
C GLY A 186 37.11 20.67 -23.42
N SER A 187 36.52 19.76 -24.21
CA SER A 187 35.20 19.19 -23.90
C SER A 187 35.26 18.23 -22.71
N SER A 188 34.13 18.10 -22.01
CA SER A 188 33.92 17.12 -20.96
C SER A 188 32.65 16.34 -21.22
N VAL A 189 32.71 15.01 -21.14
CA VAL A 189 31.59 14.12 -21.47
C VAL A 189 31.34 13.17 -20.32
N ASN A 190 30.07 13.02 -19.92
CA ASN A 190 29.65 11.97 -19.01
C ASN A 190 29.72 10.62 -19.73
N VAL A 191 30.63 9.75 -19.27
CA VAL A 191 30.91 8.43 -19.87
C VAL A 191 30.52 7.30 -18.92
N THR A 192 29.69 7.58 -17.91
CA THR A 192 29.32 6.63 -16.85
C THR A 192 28.79 5.31 -17.40
N ALA A 193 27.89 5.36 -18.38
CA ALA A 193 27.27 4.17 -18.98
C ALA A 193 28.27 3.27 -19.74
N THR A 194 29.39 3.83 -20.18
CA THR A 194 30.44 3.12 -20.95
C THR A 194 31.73 2.93 -20.14
N THR A 195 31.73 3.29 -18.86
CA THR A 195 32.86 3.13 -17.94
C THR A 195 32.76 1.78 -17.26
N SER A 196 33.85 1.00 -17.22
CA SER A 196 33.90 -0.22 -16.42
C SER A 196 34.26 0.14 -14.98
N PHE A 197 33.42 -0.30 -14.03
CA PHE A 197 33.65 -0.11 -12.60
C PHE A 197 34.03 -1.44 -11.97
N SER A 198 35.05 -1.42 -11.11
CA SER A 198 35.45 -2.57 -10.30
C SER A 198 35.65 -2.14 -8.84
N SER A 199 35.38 -3.07 -7.92
CA SER A 199 35.64 -2.91 -6.49
C SER A 199 36.88 -3.74 -6.13
N ALA A 200 37.81 -3.17 -5.36
CA ALA A 200 39.08 -3.82 -5.01
C ALA A 200 38.96 -5.01 -4.02
N THR A 201 37.75 -5.35 -3.55
CA THR A 201 37.51 -6.42 -2.55
C THR A 201 36.74 -7.61 -3.15
N PRO A 202 37.11 -8.89 -2.86
CA PRO A 202 36.41 -10.08 -3.37
C PRO A 202 34.93 -10.17 -2.95
N ALA A 203 34.09 -10.79 -3.78
CA ALA A 203 32.62 -10.81 -3.71
C ALA A 203 32.02 -11.14 -2.31
N ASN A 204 32.67 -11.99 -1.51
CA ASN A 204 32.17 -12.42 -0.20
C ASN A 204 32.56 -11.48 0.97
N ALA A 205 33.33 -10.42 0.70
CA ALA A 205 33.80 -9.43 1.67
C ALA A 205 33.58 -7.99 1.15
N THR A 206 32.59 -7.80 0.28
CA THR A 206 32.35 -6.50 -0.34
C THR A 206 31.68 -5.56 0.65
N VAL A 207 32.37 -4.47 0.99
CA VAL A 207 31.81 -3.28 1.64
C VAL A 207 30.79 -2.61 0.71
N SER A 208 30.91 -2.82 -0.61
CA SER A 208 29.89 -2.47 -1.60
C SER A 208 29.93 -3.30 -2.89
N THR A 209 28.77 -3.57 -3.51
CA THR A 209 28.66 -4.06 -4.90
C THR A 209 28.42 -2.90 -5.86
N VAL A 210 29.08 -2.93 -7.03
CA VAL A 210 28.74 -2.06 -8.16
C VAL A 210 28.03 -2.90 -9.19
N THR A 211 26.77 -2.59 -9.52
CA THR A 211 26.09 -3.24 -10.63
C THR A 211 26.80 -2.82 -11.92
N ALA A 212 27.43 -3.77 -12.58
CA ALA A 212 28.28 -3.52 -13.73
C ALA A 212 27.51 -2.75 -14.81
N SER A 213 28.11 -1.64 -15.28
CA SER A 213 27.72 -0.70 -16.35
C SER A 213 27.02 0.62 -15.98
N ASN A 214 26.65 0.90 -14.72
CA ASN A 214 25.99 2.19 -14.40
C ASN A 214 26.60 3.00 -13.25
N GLY A 215 27.60 2.50 -12.52
CA GLY A 215 28.25 3.24 -11.43
C GLY A 215 27.45 3.31 -10.12
N LEU A 216 26.38 2.53 -9.97
CA LEU A 216 25.60 2.46 -8.71
C LEU A 216 26.30 1.55 -7.70
N VAL A 217 26.66 2.11 -6.56
CA VAL A 217 27.33 1.48 -5.41
C VAL A 217 26.27 1.13 -4.35
N THR A 218 26.29 -0.07 -3.77
CA THR A 218 25.42 -0.48 -2.66
C THR A 218 26.26 -0.88 -1.46
N ALA A 219 26.11 -0.21 -0.30
CA ALA A 219 26.87 -0.52 0.90
C ALA A 219 26.38 -1.80 1.61
N ILE A 220 27.27 -2.74 1.92
CA ILE A 220 26.94 -4.09 2.43
C ILE A 220 27.57 -4.36 3.80
N ALA A 221 28.77 -3.85 4.07
CA ALA A 221 29.48 -4.07 5.32
C ALA A 221 30.28 -2.83 5.71
N THR A 222 30.50 -2.61 7.01
CA THR A 222 31.31 -1.48 7.49
C THR A 222 32.77 -1.57 7.04
N GLY A 223 33.38 -0.43 6.75
CA GLY A 223 34.77 -0.32 6.34
C GLY A 223 34.96 0.52 5.07
N PRO A 224 36.21 0.81 4.69
CA PRO A 224 36.52 1.47 3.42
C PRO A 224 36.51 0.48 2.24
N SER A 225 36.09 0.91 1.05
CA SER A 225 36.27 0.18 -0.21
C SER A 225 36.68 1.10 -1.35
N VAL A 226 37.66 0.66 -2.14
CA VAL A 226 38.16 1.41 -3.29
C VAL A 226 37.41 0.96 -4.53
N ILE A 227 36.76 1.92 -5.19
CA ILE A 227 36.14 1.73 -6.50
C ILE A 227 37.08 2.27 -7.57
N THR A 228 37.41 1.45 -8.55
CA THR A 228 38.20 1.82 -9.74
C THR A 228 37.27 1.95 -10.94
N ALA A 229 37.34 3.08 -11.63
CA ALA A 229 36.64 3.33 -12.86
C ALA A 229 37.64 3.36 -14.02
N THR A 230 37.38 2.60 -15.08
CA THR A 230 38.24 2.52 -16.27
C THR A 230 37.45 2.84 -17.53
N PHE A 231 37.94 3.79 -18.33
CA PHE A 231 37.32 4.18 -19.61
C PHE A 231 38.43 4.40 -20.66
N ASN A 232 38.30 3.74 -21.81
CA ASN A 232 39.27 3.78 -22.91
C ASN A 232 40.75 3.62 -22.47
N GLY A 233 41.01 2.71 -21.53
CA GLY A 233 42.37 2.39 -21.05
C GLY A 233 42.91 3.30 -19.95
N MET A 234 42.18 4.35 -19.57
CA MET A 234 42.53 5.24 -18.45
C MET A 234 41.73 4.87 -17.21
N SER A 235 42.36 4.92 -16.02
CA SER A 235 41.73 4.56 -14.75
C SER A 235 41.81 5.69 -13.72
N THR A 236 40.79 5.81 -12.86
CA THR A 236 40.76 6.65 -11.66
C THR A 236 40.10 5.88 -10.52
N THR A 237 40.33 6.30 -9.27
CA THR A 237 39.74 5.64 -8.09
C THR A 237 39.00 6.62 -7.18
N THR A 238 38.09 6.11 -6.35
CA THR A 238 37.49 6.79 -5.20
C THR A 238 37.32 5.81 -4.05
N THR A 239 37.45 6.28 -2.80
CA THR A 239 37.26 5.44 -1.60
C THR A 239 35.88 5.67 -0.99
N ILE A 240 35.16 4.62 -0.68
CA ILE A 240 33.82 4.66 -0.09
C ILE A 240 33.93 4.20 1.35
N ASN A 241 33.49 5.02 2.30
CA ASN A 241 33.52 4.68 3.73
C ASN A 241 32.13 4.29 4.22
N VAL A 242 31.96 3.05 4.67
CA VAL A 242 30.70 2.54 5.20
C VAL A 242 30.76 2.45 6.72
N SER A 243 29.83 3.10 7.43
CA SER A 243 29.73 3.04 8.90
C SER A 243 28.55 2.18 9.38
N SER A 244 28.60 1.78 10.66
CA SER A 244 27.53 1.03 11.33
C SER A 244 26.33 1.92 11.66
N ALA A 245 25.14 1.35 11.65
CA ALA A 245 23.92 2.05 12.03
C ALA A 245 23.90 2.41 13.53
N VAL A 246 23.40 3.61 13.85
CA VAL A 246 23.32 4.14 15.22
C VAL A 246 21.90 3.95 15.74
N LEU A 247 21.75 3.53 17.00
CA LEU A 247 20.44 3.39 17.65
C LEU A 247 19.78 4.77 17.83
N LEU A 248 18.60 4.96 17.21
CA LEU A 248 17.85 6.20 17.26
C LEU A 248 16.69 6.15 18.25
N THR A 249 15.91 5.06 18.26
CA THR A 249 14.71 4.92 19.09
C THR A 249 14.65 3.54 19.75
N ILE A 250 13.90 3.43 20.84
CA ILE A 250 13.51 2.15 21.45
C ILE A 250 11.99 2.16 21.57
N THR A 251 11.35 1.10 21.09
CA THR A 251 9.91 0.86 21.24
C THR A 251 9.71 -0.42 22.03
N VAL A 252 8.82 -0.39 23.03
CA VAL A 252 8.49 -1.57 23.84
C VAL A 252 7.14 -2.13 23.41
N VAL A 253 7.10 -3.43 23.12
CA VAL A 253 5.90 -4.15 22.64
C VAL A 253 5.57 -5.29 23.60
N PRO A 254 4.28 -5.51 23.97
CA PRO A 254 3.13 -4.67 23.64
C PRO A 254 3.20 -3.30 24.34
N PRO A 255 2.64 -2.21 23.76
CA PRO A 255 2.67 -0.87 24.37
C PRO A 255 1.75 -0.77 25.60
N ASN A 256 0.71 -1.60 25.67
CA ASN A 256 -0.19 -1.73 26.82
C ASN A 256 -0.44 -3.22 27.08
N ALA A 257 -0.43 -3.62 28.36
CA ALA A 257 -0.80 -4.97 28.78
C ALA A 257 -1.68 -4.92 30.03
N ASN A 258 -2.65 -5.83 30.11
CA ASN A 258 -3.54 -6.01 31.25
C ASN A 258 -3.35 -7.43 31.78
N VAL A 259 -2.84 -7.57 33.01
CA VAL A 259 -2.36 -8.86 33.53
C VAL A 259 -2.89 -9.06 34.94
N ALA A 260 -3.40 -10.26 35.25
CA ALA A 260 -3.84 -10.59 36.59
C ALA A 260 -2.67 -10.67 37.58
N VAL A 261 -2.89 -10.31 38.85
CA VAL A 261 -1.93 -10.56 39.95
C VAL A 261 -1.43 -12.00 39.90
N GLY A 262 -0.11 -12.21 39.96
CA GLY A 262 0.54 -13.53 39.91
C GLY A 262 0.86 -14.03 38.50
N SER A 263 0.39 -13.37 37.44
CA SER A 263 0.73 -13.69 36.05
C SER A 263 1.96 -12.92 35.56
N THR A 264 2.51 -13.33 34.41
CA THR A 264 3.66 -12.66 33.78
C THR A 264 3.31 -12.13 32.40
N GLN A 265 4.04 -11.11 31.94
CA GLN A 265 3.96 -10.54 30.59
C GLN A 265 5.36 -10.31 30.03
N GLN A 266 5.64 -10.89 28.87
CA GLN A 266 6.87 -10.64 28.16
C GLN A 266 6.79 -9.32 27.38
N PHE A 267 7.70 -8.40 27.65
CA PHE A 267 7.91 -7.21 26.83
C PHE A 267 9.14 -7.40 25.94
N VAL A 268 9.07 -6.86 24.74
CA VAL A 268 10.15 -6.89 23.74
C VAL A 268 10.56 -5.47 23.44
N ALA A 269 11.85 -5.16 23.57
CA ALA A 269 12.41 -3.89 23.14
C ALA A 269 12.89 -4.01 21.68
N SER A 270 12.31 -3.21 20.80
CA SER A 270 12.72 -3.06 19.42
C SER A 270 13.47 -1.74 19.26
N GLY A 271 14.73 -1.80 18.84
CA GLY A 271 15.54 -0.63 18.53
C GLY A 271 15.35 -0.20 17.08
N GLY A 272 15.05 1.07 16.84
CA GLY A 272 15.06 1.67 15.50
C GLY A 272 16.41 2.34 15.23
N TYR A 273 17.02 2.06 14.09
CA TYR A 273 18.39 2.49 13.76
C TYR A 273 18.41 3.54 12.64
N SER A 274 19.55 4.24 12.51
CA SER A 274 19.73 5.32 11.54
C SER A 274 19.72 4.89 10.07
N ASP A 275 19.84 3.59 9.80
CA ASP A 275 19.70 2.98 8.47
C ASP A 275 18.23 2.60 8.15
N GLY A 276 17.29 2.90 9.05
CA GLY A 276 15.88 2.56 8.92
C GLY A 276 15.53 1.13 9.33
N THR A 277 16.52 0.31 9.72
CA THR A 277 16.26 -1.05 10.21
C THR A 277 15.75 -1.05 11.65
N THR A 278 15.16 -2.17 12.04
CA THR A 278 14.77 -2.44 13.43
C THR A 278 15.38 -3.75 13.91
N ALA A 279 15.86 -3.79 15.15
CA ALA A 279 16.37 -5.02 15.76
C ALA A 279 15.75 -5.26 17.14
N ASN A 280 15.54 -6.53 17.49
CA ASN A 280 15.19 -6.91 18.85
C ASN A 280 16.44 -6.77 19.74
N ILE A 281 16.37 -5.83 20.68
CA ILE A 281 17.45 -5.50 21.61
C ILE A 281 17.10 -5.86 23.05
N SER A 282 16.11 -6.73 23.28
CA SER A 282 15.56 -7.03 24.61
C SER A 282 16.60 -7.51 25.62
N ASN A 283 17.65 -8.19 25.17
CA ASN A 283 18.74 -8.65 26.04
C ASN A 283 19.92 -7.65 26.15
N GLY A 284 19.90 -6.58 25.35
CA GLY A 284 20.91 -5.52 25.35
C GLY A 284 20.47 -4.25 26.08
N VAL A 285 19.18 -4.11 26.39
CA VAL A 285 18.62 -2.98 27.15
C VAL A 285 18.62 -3.25 28.64
N THR A 286 18.67 -2.19 29.44
CA THR A 286 18.35 -2.24 30.87
C THR A 286 16.85 -2.05 31.06
N TRP A 287 16.18 -3.05 31.62
CA TRP A 287 14.76 -3.00 31.95
C TRP A 287 14.53 -2.44 33.35
N ALA A 288 13.48 -1.61 33.49
CA ALA A 288 13.04 -1.05 34.75
C ALA A 288 11.51 -0.99 34.81
N THR A 289 10.96 -0.95 36.03
CA THR A 289 9.54 -0.76 36.31
C THR A 289 9.37 0.50 37.17
N SER A 290 8.36 1.32 36.89
CA SER A 290 8.06 2.50 37.72
C SER A 290 7.56 2.13 39.12
N SER A 291 7.00 0.92 39.28
CA SER A 291 6.28 0.50 40.48
C SER A 291 6.61 -0.95 40.84
N PRO A 292 7.78 -1.23 41.46
CA PRO A 292 8.21 -2.60 41.80
C PRO A 292 7.24 -3.38 42.70
N LEU A 293 6.44 -2.68 43.51
CA LEU A 293 5.39 -3.28 44.35
C LEU A 293 4.16 -3.72 43.54
N VAL A 294 3.94 -3.14 42.36
CA VAL A 294 2.84 -3.49 41.44
C VAL A 294 3.30 -4.54 40.45
N ALA A 295 4.48 -4.37 39.85
CA ALA A 295 5.08 -5.35 38.95
C ALA A 295 6.61 -5.26 38.95
N THR A 296 7.28 -6.41 38.95
CA THR A 296 8.73 -6.52 38.74
C THR A 296 9.04 -6.84 37.28
N VAL A 297 10.26 -6.61 36.81
CA VAL A 297 10.69 -6.97 35.44
C VAL A 297 12.10 -7.54 35.45
N LEU A 298 12.29 -8.66 34.75
CA LEU A 298 13.59 -9.31 34.59
C LEU A 298 14.42 -8.68 33.46
N PRO A 299 15.75 -8.90 33.42
CA PRO A 299 16.63 -8.35 32.37
C PRO A 299 16.32 -8.81 30.94
N ASN A 300 15.49 -9.83 30.76
CA ASN A 300 15.02 -10.29 29.45
C ASN A 300 13.66 -9.64 29.06
N GLY A 301 13.12 -8.72 29.85
CA GLY A 301 11.84 -8.06 29.61
C GLY A 301 10.61 -8.80 30.14
N LEU A 302 10.77 -9.90 30.88
CA LEU A 302 9.65 -10.61 31.49
C LEU A 302 9.18 -9.88 32.75
N ALA A 303 8.01 -9.26 32.70
CA ALA A 303 7.38 -8.60 33.84
C ALA A 303 6.48 -9.56 34.62
N THR A 304 6.54 -9.51 35.95
CA THR A 304 5.69 -10.30 36.86
C THR A 304 4.77 -9.38 37.64
N ALA A 305 3.47 -9.64 37.58
CA ALA A 305 2.45 -8.87 38.29
C ALA A 305 2.40 -9.25 39.77
N VAL A 306 2.59 -8.27 40.66
CA VAL A 306 2.71 -8.46 42.12
C VAL A 306 1.48 -7.96 42.87
N ALA A 307 0.97 -6.78 42.53
CA ALA A 307 -0.20 -6.17 43.17
C ALA A 307 -1.01 -5.35 42.16
N THR A 308 -2.29 -5.12 42.44
CA THR A 308 -3.17 -4.37 41.54
C THR A 308 -2.72 -2.91 41.37
N GLY A 309 -2.84 -2.38 40.16
CA GLY A 309 -2.48 -1.00 39.83
C GLY A 309 -1.65 -0.86 38.55
N PRO A 310 -1.33 0.37 38.13
CA PRO A 310 -0.51 0.63 36.96
C PRO A 310 1.00 0.59 37.28
N ALA A 311 1.78 0.09 36.34
CA ALA A 311 3.24 0.15 36.30
C ALA A 311 3.72 0.48 34.88
N LEU A 312 4.80 1.24 34.74
CA LEU A 312 5.44 1.52 33.46
C LEU A 312 6.71 0.68 33.31
N ILE A 313 6.77 -0.19 32.31
CA ILE A 313 7.93 -1.01 31.99
C ILE A 313 8.78 -0.28 30.96
N THR A 314 10.04 0.01 31.29
CA THR A 314 10.95 0.86 30.50
C THR A 314 12.20 0.09 30.11
N ALA A 315 12.57 0.14 28.83
CA ALA A 315 13.83 -0.37 28.29
C ALA A 315 14.77 0.79 27.97
N THR A 316 16.02 0.71 28.41
CA THR A 316 17.03 1.77 28.21
C THR A 316 18.31 1.21 27.59
N LEU A 317 18.82 1.82 26.52
CA LEU A 317 20.14 1.50 25.95
C LEU A 317 20.77 2.76 25.33
N GLY A 318 22.02 3.04 25.69
CA GLY A 318 22.77 4.18 25.12
C GLY A 318 22.10 5.54 25.35
N GLY A 319 21.38 5.71 26.46
CA GLY A 319 20.64 6.94 26.79
C GLY A 319 19.29 7.09 26.06
N LYS A 320 18.91 6.15 25.19
CA LYS A 320 17.56 6.09 24.60
C LYS A 320 16.66 5.22 25.46
N THR A 321 15.39 5.60 25.56
CA THR A 321 14.37 4.89 26.32
C THR A 321 13.15 4.58 25.46
N GLY A 322 12.48 3.47 25.78
CA GLY A 322 11.14 3.13 25.31
C GLY A 322 10.35 2.54 26.47
N SER A 323 9.05 2.81 26.53
CA SER A 323 8.22 2.38 27.66
C SER A 323 6.89 1.79 27.22
N ALA A 324 6.34 0.89 28.03
CA ALA A 324 5.02 0.30 27.87
C ALA A 324 4.25 0.30 29.20
N SER A 325 2.93 0.48 29.13
CA SER A 325 2.05 0.48 30.30
C SER A 325 1.61 -0.94 30.64
N LEU A 326 1.78 -1.34 31.90
CA LEU A 326 1.27 -2.59 32.46
C LEU A 326 0.21 -2.25 33.52
N THR A 327 -1.02 -2.68 33.31
CA THR A 327 -2.09 -2.58 34.31
C THR A 327 -2.31 -3.94 34.95
N VAL A 328 -2.02 -4.02 36.25
CA VAL A 328 -2.27 -5.24 37.02
C VAL A 328 -3.68 -5.22 37.58
N VAL A 329 -4.46 -6.24 37.22
CA VAL A 329 -5.85 -6.42 37.66
C VAL A 329 -5.98 -7.54 38.68
N PRO A 330 -7.05 -7.60 39.49
CA PRO A 330 -7.26 -8.72 40.40
C PRO A 330 -7.27 -10.07 39.65
N ALA A 331 -6.79 -11.12 40.31
CA ALA A 331 -6.91 -12.48 39.77
C ALA A 331 -8.39 -12.87 39.64
N VAL A 332 -8.73 -13.55 38.54
CA VAL A 332 -10.10 -14.04 38.31
C VAL A 332 -10.35 -15.25 39.22
N THR A 333 -11.33 -15.16 40.10
CA THR A 333 -11.67 -16.23 41.06
C THR A 333 -13.00 -16.90 40.72
N LEU A 334 -13.12 -18.21 40.97
CA LEU A 334 -14.37 -18.94 40.79
C LEU A 334 -15.40 -18.57 41.88
N ASN A 335 -16.54 -18.01 41.48
CA ASN A 335 -17.60 -17.59 42.40
C ASN A 335 -18.56 -18.74 42.75
N SER A 336 -19.01 -19.49 41.73
CA SER A 336 -20.00 -20.58 41.88
C SER A 336 -19.86 -21.67 40.81
N ILE A 337 -20.50 -22.82 41.05
CA ILE A 337 -20.65 -23.93 40.10
C ILE A 337 -22.15 -24.22 39.96
N ALA A 338 -22.61 -24.63 38.78
CA ALA A 338 -23.93 -25.17 38.53
C ALA A 338 -23.84 -26.49 37.75
N ILE A 339 -24.75 -27.43 38.00
CA ILE A 339 -24.84 -28.72 37.28
C ILE A 339 -26.10 -28.76 36.43
N THR A 340 -26.01 -29.25 35.20
CA THR A 340 -27.15 -29.52 34.31
C THR A 340 -27.10 -30.95 33.76
N PRO A 341 -28.19 -31.74 33.80
CA PRO A 341 -29.47 -31.43 34.46
C PRO A 341 -29.35 -31.45 36.00
N VAL A 342 -30.25 -30.73 36.70
CA VAL A 342 -30.30 -30.73 38.18
C VAL A 342 -30.96 -31.98 38.76
N THR A 343 -31.79 -32.68 37.98
CA THR A 343 -32.44 -33.95 38.32
C THR A 343 -32.47 -34.89 37.12
N ALA A 344 -32.25 -36.19 37.33
CA ALA A 344 -32.36 -37.22 36.30
C ALA A 344 -32.89 -38.56 36.85
N ASN A 345 -33.58 -39.32 35.99
CA ASN A 345 -34.08 -40.68 36.28
C ASN A 345 -33.42 -41.68 35.33
N LEU A 346 -32.93 -42.79 35.87
CA LEU A 346 -32.09 -43.74 35.13
C LEU A 346 -32.47 -45.19 35.45
N ALA A 347 -32.62 -46.05 34.45
CA ALA A 347 -32.76 -47.49 34.70
C ALA A 347 -31.40 -48.09 35.12
N ILE A 348 -31.42 -49.19 35.89
CA ILE A 348 -30.19 -49.94 36.22
C ILE A 348 -29.45 -50.31 34.92
N GLY A 349 -28.15 -50.01 34.87
CA GLY A 349 -27.26 -50.27 33.72
C GLY A 349 -27.23 -49.16 32.66
N SER A 350 -28.16 -48.21 32.68
CA SER A 350 -28.14 -47.05 31.76
C SER A 350 -27.16 -45.97 32.23
N THR A 351 -26.86 -45.00 31.35
CA THR A 351 -25.97 -43.86 31.65
C THR A 351 -26.64 -42.48 31.45
N GLN A 352 -26.18 -41.47 32.18
CA GLN A 352 -26.61 -40.06 32.09
C GLN A 352 -25.40 -39.13 32.17
N ALA A 353 -25.29 -38.15 31.26
CA ALA A 353 -24.24 -37.13 31.32
C ALA A 353 -24.68 -35.89 32.14
N PHE A 354 -23.78 -35.39 32.98
CA PHE A 354 -23.92 -34.13 33.71
C PHE A 354 -22.85 -33.13 33.25
N ILE A 355 -23.24 -31.86 33.11
CA ILE A 355 -22.36 -30.75 32.73
C ILE A 355 -22.21 -29.81 33.92
N ALA A 356 -20.97 -29.43 34.25
CA ALA A 356 -20.67 -28.43 35.27
C ALA A 356 -20.24 -27.10 34.62
N ILE A 357 -20.90 -26.00 34.98
CA ILE A 357 -20.57 -24.64 34.55
C ILE A 357 -20.09 -23.83 35.76
N GLY A 358 -18.91 -23.22 35.65
CA GLY A 358 -18.34 -22.32 36.67
C GLY A 358 -18.58 -20.87 36.31
N THR A 359 -19.07 -20.06 37.25
CA THR A 359 -19.20 -18.60 37.11
C THR A 359 -18.07 -17.92 37.86
N TYR A 360 -17.32 -17.02 37.21
CA TYR A 360 -16.12 -16.39 37.75
C TYR A 360 -16.35 -14.92 38.15
N SER A 361 -15.39 -14.31 38.85
CA SER A 361 -15.46 -12.94 39.38
C SER A 361 -15.54 -11.86 38.30
N ASP A 362 -15.16 -12.18 37.06
CA ASP A 362 -15.31 -11.34 35.87
C ASP A 362 -16.66 -11.54 35.15
N SER A 363 -17.60 -12.27 35.78
CA SER A 363 -18.91 -12.66 35.23
C SER A 363 -18.87 -13.65 34.06
N SER A 364 -17.71 -14.20 33.71
CA SER A 364 -17.61 -15.24 32.69
C SER A 364 -18.21 -16.56 33.19
N ASN A 365 -18.78 -17.33 32.26
CA ASN A 365 -19.28 -18.68 32.51
C ASN A 365 -18.47 -19.67 31.67
N VAL A 366 -17.78 -20.61 32.33
CA VAL A 366 -16.91 -21.58 31.66
C VAL A 366 -17.41 -22.99 31.95
N ASN A 367 -17.43 -23.83 30.92
CA ASN A 367 -17.66 -25.27 31.11
C ASN A 367 -16.45 -25.89 31.82
N VAL A 368 -16.66 -26.29 33.07
CA VAL A 368 -15.64 -26.87 33.95
C VAL A 368 -15.85 -28.37 34.16
N THR A 369 -16.67 -29.03 33.33
CA THR A 369 -17.05 -30.46 33.47
C THR A 369 -15.86 -31.40 33.64
N ASN A 370 -14.75 -31.14 32.93
CA ASN A 370 -13.53 -31.95 33.02
C ASN A 370 -12.50 -31.41 34.03
N LEU A 371 -12.80 -30.29 34.69
CA LEU A 371 -11.94 -29.67 35.71
C LEU A 371 -12.46 -29.93 37.12
N VAL A 372 -13.76 -30.14 37.28
CA VAL A 372 -14.36 -30.50 38.57
C VAL A 372 -14.03 -31.95 38.95
N THR A 373 -13.91 -32.18 40.25
CA THR A 373 -13.97 -33.53 40.81
C THR A 373 -15.43 -33.92 40.98
N TRP A 374 -15.84 -34.96 40.25
CA TRP A 374 -17.16 -35.57 40.36
C TRP A 374 -17.20 -36.63 41.46
N SER A 375 -18.27 -36.66 42.23
CA SER A 375 -18.56 -37.72 43.19
C SER A 375 -20.03 -38.09 43.21
N SER A 376 -20.33 -39.32 43.62
CA SER A 376 -21.69 -39.82 43.83
C SER A 376 -21.89 -40.07 45.31
N GLY A 377 -22.98 -39.53 45.88
CA GLY A 377 -23.32 -39.68 47.29
C GLY A 377 -23.63 -41.12 47.69
N SER A 378 -23.98 -41.98 46.73
CA SER A 378 -24.10 -43.43 46.91
C SER A 378 -23.64 -44.16 45.64
N SER A 379 -22.37 -44.59 45.64
CA SER A 379 -21.78 -45.32 44.51
C SER A 379 -22.40 -46.70 44.27
N SER A 380 -23.04 -47.29 45.28
CA SER A 380 -23.81 -48.53 45.17
C SER A 380 -25.12 -48.32 44.42
N VAL A 381 -25.68 -47.11 44.43
CA VAL A 381 -26.88 -46.72 43.68
C VAL A 381 -26.51 -46.24 42.28
N ALA A 382 -25.55 -45.32 42.17
CA ALA A 382 -25.05 -44.84 40.88
C ALA A 382 -23.56 -44.51 40.95
N SER A 383 -22.76 -44.96 39.99
CA SER A 383 -21.35 -44.54 39.85
C SER A 383 -21.26 -43.34 38.93
N ILE A 384 -20.20 -42.52 39.05
CA ILE A 384 -19.94 -41.40 38.14
C ILE A 384 -18.47 -41.36 37.75
N LEU A 385 -18.20 -41.14 36.47
CA LEU A 385 -16.87 -40.98 35.90
C LEU A 385 -16.39 -39.53 36.02
N SER A 386 -15.07 -39.32 35.94
CA SER A 386 -14.47 -37.98 35.90
C SER A 386 -14.90 -37.14 34.71
N SER A 387 -15.48 -37.75 33.67
CA SER A 387 -16.09 -37.07 32.52
C SER A 387 -17.50 -36.54 32.78
N GLY A 388 -18.05 -36.73 33.98
CA GLY A 388 -19.43 -36.34 34.33
C GLY A 388 -20.50 -37.33 33.85
N ILE A 389 -20.13 -38.52 33.38
CA ILE A 389 -21.08 -39.56 32.97
C ILE A 389 -21.38 -40.49 34.17
N ALA A 390 -22.63 -40.52 34.60
CA ALA A 390 -23.13 -41.38 35.66
C ALA A 390 -23.77 -42.66 35.11
N THR A 391 -23.61 -43.79 35.81
CA THR A 391 -24.19 -45.10 35.48
C THR A 391 -25.05 -45.59 36.64
N GLY A 392 -26.27 -46.03 36.37
CA GLY A 392 -27.15 -46.61 37.40
C GLY A 392 -26.72 -48.03 37.78
N VAL A 393 -26.59 -48.33 39.06
CA VAL A 393 -26.06 -49.62 39.58
C VAL A 393 -27.14 -50.41 40.32
N THR A 394 -27.80 -49.82 41.31
CA THR A 394 -28.94 -50.43 42.03
C THR A 394 -30.05 -49.40 42.25
N THR A 395 -31.25 -49.85 42.57
CA THR A 395 -32.36 -48.92 42.80
C THR A 395 -32.13 -48.04 44.01
N GLY A 396 -32.49 -46.76 43.88
CA GLY A 396 -32.32 -45.78 44.94
C GLY A 396 -32.11 -44.37 44.38
N THR A 397 -31.75 -43.42 45.24
CA THR A 397 -31.36 -42.07 44.82
C THR A 397 -29.92 -41.80 45.25
N SER A 398 -29.14 -41.19 44.36
CA SER A 398 -27.80 -40.69 44.65
C SER A 398 -27.70 -39.20 44.34
N ILE A 399 -26.93 -38.47 45.15
CA ILE A 399 -26.60 -37.06 44.90
C ILE A 399 -25.26 -36.98 44.17
N ILE A 400 -25.28 -36.50 42.93
CA ILE A 400 -24.09 -36.23 42.15
C ILE A 400 -23.54 -34.86 42.54
N THR A 401 -22.25 -34.81 42.91
CA THR A 401 -21.58 -33.56 43.31
C THR A 401 -20.44 -33.25 42.35
N ALA A 402 -20.37 -32.00 41.88
CA ALA A 402 -19.22 -31.44 41.19
C ALA A 402 -18.52 -30.44 42.10
N SER A 403 -17.21 -30.59 42.29
CA SER A 403 -16.41 -29.71 43.15
C SER A 403 -15.17 -29.20 42.42
N LEU A 404 -14.91 -27.90 42.49
CA LEU A 404 -13.68 -27.28 41.99
C LEU A 404 -13.22 -26.22 42.98
N SER A 405 -12.01 -26.41 43.53
CA SER A 405 -11.52 -25.62 44.66
C SER A 405 -12.49 -25.66 45.85
N ALA A 406 -12.84 -24.52 46.45
CA ALA A 406 -13.77 -24.43 47.58
C ALA A 406 -15.26 -24.36 47.18
N LYS A 407 -15.59 -24.52 45.90
CA LYS A 407 -16.97 -24.39 45.38
C LYS A 407 -17.50 -25.75 44.95
N SER A 408 -18.78 -25.99 45.19
CA SER A 408 -19.47 -27.21 44.77
C SER A 408 -20.91 -26.93 44.36
N ALA A 409 -21.46 -27.87 43.59
CA ALA A 409 -22.86 -27.93 43.21
C ALA A 409 -23.33 -29.39 43.24
N THR A 410 -24.64 -29.60 43.37
CA THR A 410 -25.25 -30.94 43.45
C THR A 410 -26.39 -31.12 42.44
N ALA A 411 -26.60 -32.36 42.02
CA ALA A 411 -27.73 -32.82 41.21
C ALA A 411 -28.24 -34.16 41.74
N THR A 412 -29.54 -34.43 41.58
CA THR A 412 -30.17 -35.66 42.08
C THR A 412 -30.34 -36.68 40.96
N LEU A 413 -29.84 -37.90 41.15
CA LEU A 413 -29.99 -39.02 40.22
C LEU A 413 -30.77 -40.16 40.89
N THR A 414 -31.94 -40.49 40.35
CA THR A 414 -32.75 -41.61 40.85
C THR A 414 -32.63 -42.81 39.91
N VAL A 415 -32.15 -43.93 40.44
CA VAL A 415 -32.02 -45.19 39.72
C VAL A 415 -33.21 -46.10 40.03
N VAL A 416 -33.84 -46.62 39.00
CA VAL A 416 -35.03 -47.46 39.09
C VAL A 416 -34.79 -48.82 38.43
N THR A 417 -35.52 -49.86 38.87
CA THR A 417 -35.45 -51.18 38.23
C THR A 417 -35.95 -51.10 36.81
N SER A 418 -35.36 -51.88 35.90
CA SER A 418 -35.99 -52.11 34.59
C SER A 418 -37.39 -52.69 34.80
N PRO A 419 -38.39 -52.19 34.06
CA PRO A 419 -39.77 -52.57 34.32
C PRO A 419 -40.02 -54.02 33.88
N ALA A 420 -40.80 -54.77 34.65
CA ALA A 420 -41.07 -56.19 34.40
C ALA A 420 -42.23 -56.37 33.42
N LEU A 421 -42.16 -57.33 32.50
CA LEU A 421 -43.24 -57.62 31.54
C LEU A 421 -44.45 -58.23 32.27
N THR A 422 -45.57 -57.51 32.31
CA THR A 422 -46.79 -57.93 33.03
C THR A 422 -47.75 -58.70 32.13
N SER A 423 -47.95 -58.25 30.88
CA SER A 423 -48.80 -58.89 29.88
C SER A 423 -48.29 -58.70 28.45
N ILE A 424 -48.77 -59.54 27.54
CA ILE A 424 -48.56 -59.39 26.09
C ILE A 424 -49.92 -59.04 25.48
N SER A 425 -49.93 -58.09 24.56
CA SER A 425 -51.06 -57.80 23.69
C SER A 425 -50.63 -57.96 22.24
N ILE A 426 -51.46 -58.60 21.42
CA ILE A 426 -51.26 -58.67 19.97
C ILE A 426 -52.19 -57.64 19.35
N ALA A 427 -51.63 -56.63 18.68
CA ALA A 427 -52.43 -55.71 17.88
C ALA A 427 -52.83 -56.43 16.58
N ALA A 428 -54.13 -56.68 16.39
CA ALA A 428 -54.65 -57.36 15.20
C ALA A 428 -55.80 -56.56 14.56
N PRO A 429 -55.76 -56.27 13.24
CA PRO A 429 -56.95 -55.99 12.45
C PRO A 429 -57.85 -57.25 12.36
N PRO A 430 -59.16 -57.12 11.98
CA PRO A 430 -60.08 -58.27 11.94
C PRO A 430 -59.50 -59.39 11.07
N ALA A 431 -59.38 -60.56 11.68
CA ALA A 431 -58.48 -61.60 11.21
C ALA A 431 -59.13 -62.47 10.13
N SER A 432 -59.30 -61.89 8.94
CA SER A 432 -59.55 -62.61 7.69
C SER A 432 -58.46 -62.30 6.66
N MET A 433 -57.72 -63.31 6.22
CA MET A 433 -56.64 -63.21 5.22
C MET A 433 -57.03 -63.99 3.96
N LEU A 434 -56.72 -63.52 2.75
CA LEU A 434 -56.93 -64.32 1.54
C LEU A 434 -55.82 -65.38 1.39
N VAL A 435 -56.10 -66.53 0.78
CA VAL A 435 -55.06 -67.53 0.45
C VAL A 435 -53.93 -66.87 -0.35
N GLY A 436 -52.68 -67.07 0.09
CA GLY A 436 -51.48 -66.46 -0.50
C GLY A 436 -51.14 -65.07 0.06
N ALA A 437 -52.01 -64.45 0.85
CA ALA A 437 -51.69 -63.21 1.55
C ALA A 437 -50.75 -63.47 2.73
N THR A 438 -49.98 -62.44 3.09
CA THR A 438 -49.18 -62.42 4.31
C THR A 438 -49.56 -61.20 5.15
N GLN A 439 -49.48 -61.31 6.47
CA GLN A 439 -49.79 -60.24 7.41
C GLN A 439 -48.82 -60.30 8.59
N ASN A 440 -48.21 -59.16 8.93
CA ASN A 440 -47.37 -59.09 10.11
C ASN A 440 -48.22 -58.81 11.36
N LEU A 441 -48.04 -59.62 12.39
CA LEU A 441 -48.57 -59.35 13.72
C LEU A 441 -47.56 -58.52 14.51
N VAL A 442 -48.07 -57.63 15.36
CA VAL A 442 -47.24 -56.86 16.30
C VAL A 442 -47.61 -57.26 17.72
N ALA A 443 -46.63 -57.85 18.43
CA ALA A 443 -46.75 -58.10 19.86
C ALA A 443 -46.19 -56.91 20.63
N THR A 444 -47.05 -56.32 21.47
CA THR A 444 -46.68 -55.26 22.42
C THR A 444 -46.67 -55.84 23.82
N GLY A 445 -45.51 -55.74 24.48
CA GLY A 445 -45.37 -56.04 25.89
C GLY A 445 -45.78 -54.85 26.73
N ASN A 446 -46.60 -55.07 27.75
CA ASN A 446 -46.97 -54.07 28.75
C ASN A 446 -46.15 -54.32 30.01
N TYR A 447 -45.52 -53.29 30.55
CA TYR A 447 -44.57 -53.42 31.65
C TYR A 447 -45.10 -52.81 32.96
N SER A 448 -44.47 -53.17 34.07
CA SER A 448 -44.92 -52.81 35.43
C SER A 448 -44.88 -51.31 35.75
N ASP A 449 -44.09 -50.53 35.00
CA ASP A 449 -44.02 -49.07 35.12
C ASP A 449 -45.06 -48.34 34.25
N GLY A 450 -45.95 -49.09 33.58
CA GLY A 450 -46.94 -48.55 32.66
C GLY A 450 -46.41 -48.29 31.25
N SER A 451 -45.12 -48.48 30.99
CA SER A 451 -44.55 -48.41 29.64
C SER A 451 -44.98 -49.61 28.80
N THR A 452 -44.91 -49.43 27.48
CA THR A 452 -45.14 -50.50 26.50
C THR A 452 -43.95 -50.58 25.55
N ALA A 453 -43.62 -51.78 25.07
CA ALA A 453 -42.58 -51.97 24.07
C ALA A 453 -43.01 -52.98 23.01
N ASN A 454 -42.61 -52.74 21.76
CA ASN A 454 -42.77 -53.71 20.69
C ASN A 454 -41.76 -54.85 20.90
N ILE A 455 -42.25 -56.05 21.19
CA ILE A 455 -41.45 -57.24 21.47
C ILE A 455 -41.57 -58.29 20.36
N THR A 456 -42.12 -57.93 19.20
CA THR A 456 -42.47 -58.86 18.11
C THR A 456 -41.35 -59.82 17.72
N ASN A 457 -40.10 -59.34 17.68
CA ASN A 457 -38.93 -60.14 17.28
C ASN A 457 -38.19 -60.77 18.48
N SER A 458 -38.65 -60.51 19.70
CA SER A 458 -38.01 -60.91 20.96
C SER A 458 -38.78 -62.02 21.68
N ILE A 459 -39.79 -62.59 21.03
CA ILE A 459 -40.71 -63.59 21.55
C ILE A 459 -40.79 -64.79 20.62
N THR A 460 -41.38 -65.88 21.11
CA THR A 460 -41.66 -67.06 20.31
C THR A 460 -43.07 -66.97 19.72
N TRP A 461 -43.18 -67.14 18.40
CA TRP A 461 -44.46 -67.27 17.69
C TRP A 461 -44.76 -68.72 17.36
N SER A 462 -46.04 -69.10 17.43
CA SER A 462 -46.52 -70.45 17.08
C SER A 462 -47.88 -70.40 16.38
N SER A 463 -48.12 -71.29 15.41
CA SER A 463 -49.42 -71.47 14.76
C SER A 463 -50.06 -72.78 15.22
N GLY A 464 -51.36 -72.76 15.55
CA GLY A 464 -52.12 -73.93 15.95
C GLY A 464 -52.37 -74.94 14.82
N ALA A 465 -52.28 -74.51 13.56
CA ALA A 465 -52.44 -75.34 12.36
C ALA A 465 -51.71 -74.69 11.18
N SER A 466 -50.47 -75.13 10.93
CA SER A 466 -49.59 -74.60 9.87
C SER A 466 -50.10 -74.86 8.45
N THR A 467 -51.00 -75.82 8.26
CA THR A 467 -51.65 -76.09 6.97
C THR A 467 -52.67 -75.03 6.57
N ILE A 468 -53.19 -74.25 7.53
CA ILE A 468 -54.14 -73.14 7.29
C ILE A 468 -53.37 -71.82 7.24
N ALA A 469 -52.50 -71.56 8.22
CA ALA A 469 -51.59 -70.41 8.21
C ALA A 469 -50.29 -70.71 8.95
N THR A 470 -49.15 -70.27 8.41
CA THR A 470 -47.83 -70.35 9.07
C THR A 470 -47.47 -69.02 9.70
N VAL A 471 -46.63 -69.00 10.74
CA VAL A 471 -46.07 -67.77 11.32
C VAL A 471 -44.56 -67.94 11.49
N ASN A 472 -43.77 -66.93 11.14
CA ASN A 472 -42.32 -66.95 11.31
C ASN A 472 -41.88 -66.20 12.59
N THR A 473 -40.57 -66.18 12.86
CA THR A 473 -39.97 -65.53 14.04
C THR A 473 -40.13 -64.00 14.08
N SER A 474 -40.45 -63.36 12.95
CA SER A 474 -40.73 -61.92 12.89
C SER A 474 -42.22 -61.58 13.04
N GLY A 475 -43.05 -62.56 13.35
CA GLY A 475 -44.50 -62.40 13.46
C GLY A 475 -45.22 -62.30 12.11
N LEU A 476 -44.58 -62.64 10.99
CA LEU A 476 -45.21 -62.66 9.67
C LEU A 476 -46.04 -63.94 9.52
N VAL A 477 -47.34 -63.78 9.43
CA VAL A 477 -48.30 -64.84 9.16
C VAL A 477 -48.47 -64.97 7.65
N ALA A 478 -48.44 -66.20 7.11
CA ALA A 478 -48.75 -66.49 5.71
C ALA A 478 -49.96 -67.43 5.62
N ALA A 479 -50.99 -67.01 4.89
CA ALA A 479 -52.22 -67.77 4.68
C ALA A 479 -52.00 -68.85 3.61
N VAL A 480 -52.18 -70.12 3.99
CA VAL A 480 -51.84 -71.29 3.17
C VAL A 480 -53.09 -71.89 2.52
N SER A 481 -54.17 -72.08 3.27
CA SER A 481 -55.41 -72.66 2.75
C SER A 481 -56.64 -72.15 3.51
N PRO A 482 -57.86 -72.19 2.94
CA PRO A 482 -59.06 -71.70 3.60
C PRO A 482 -59.36 -72.44 4.91
N GLY A 483 -59.65 -71.70 5.98
CA GLY A 483 -59.89 -72.26 7.32
C GLY A 483 -59.58 -71.28 8.44
N THR A 484 -59.69 -71.69 9.71
CA THR A 484 -59.33 -70.87 10.87
C THR A 484 -58.25 -71.52 11.73
N THR A 485 -57.30 -70.75 12.24
CA THR A 485 -56.22 -71.24 13.12
C THR A 485 -55.73 -70.17 14.10
N PRO A 486 -55.46 -70.48 15.39
CA PRO A 486 -54.88 -69.52 16.31
C PRO A 486 -53.37 -69.34 16.08
N VAL A 487 -52.90 -68.10 16.19
CA VAL A 487 -51.48 -67.74 16.27
C VAL A 487 -51.19 -67.20 17.67
N VAL A 488 -50.15 -67.73 18.31
CA VAL A 488 -49.81 -67.48 19.72
C VAL A 488 -48.43 -66.82 19.83
N ALA A 489 -48.37 -65.71 20.57
CA ALA A 489 -47.16 -65.02 21.01
C ALA A 489 -46.79 -65.46 22.43
N ILE A 490 -45.55 -65.88 22.67
CA ILE A 490 -45.07 -66.41 23.95
C ILE A 490 -43.76 -65.75 24.38
N SER A 491 -43.70 -65.19 25.59
CA SER A 491 -42.48 -64.69 26.24
C SER A 491 -42.42 -65.17 27.69
N GLY A 492 -41.52 -66.11 27.99
CA GLY A 492 -41.47 -66.75 29.31
C GLY A 492 -42.79 -67.44 29.65
N THR A 493 -43.42 -67.05 30.77
CA THR A 493 -44.73 -67.58 31.22
C THR A 493 -45.94 -66.78 30.71
N LYS A 494 -45.72 -65.70 29.94
CA LYS A 494 -46.80 -64.85 29.41
C LYS A 494 -47.08 -65.21 27.96
N SER A 495 -48.37 -65.26 27.60
CA SER A 495 -48.79 -65.50 26.23
C SER A 495 -50.03 -64.68 25.86
N ALA A 496 -50.19 -64.44 24.56
CA ALA A 496 -51.40 -63.89 23.96
C ALA A 496 -51.68 -64.63 22.65
N SER A 497 -52.96 -64.78 22.28
CA SER A 497 -53.36 -65.45 21.04
C SER A 497 -54.31 -64.59 20.20
N VAL A 498 -54.25 -64.79 18.89
CA VAL A 498 -55.19 -64.23 17.92
C VAL A 498 -55.61 -65.31 16.93
N THR A 499 -56.91 -65.42 16.62
CA THR A 499 -57.42 -66.38 15.63
C THR A 499 -57.31 -65.79 14.22
N ILE A 500 -56.72 -66.51 13.28
CA ILE A 500 -56.62 -66.14 11.85
C ILE A 500 -57.64 -66.94 11.05
N ASN A 501 -58.57 -66.26 10.36
CA ASN A 501 -59.47 -66.84 9.36
C ASN A 501 -58.87 -66.65 7.96
N VAL A 502 -58.93 -67.66 7.10
CA VAL A 502 -58.39 -67.62 5.73
C VAL A 502 -59.52 -67.79 4.71
N LEU A 503 -59.68 -66.81 3.82
CA LEU A 503 -60.71 -66.67 2.77
C LEU A 503 -60.12 -66.91 1.36
N PRO A 504 -60.93 -67.20 0.32
CA PRO A 504 -60.48 -67.31 -1.09
C PRO A 504 -60.35 -65.93 -1.81
N VAL A 505 -59.43 -65.77 -2.78
CA VAL A 505 -59.04 -64.48 -3.44
C VAL A 505 -60.15 -63.76 -4.25
N ALA A 506 -60.24 -62.42 -4.13
CA ALA A 506 -61.22 -61.51 -4.80
C ALA A 506 -60.61 -60.55 -5.88
N THR A 507 -61.45 -59.91 -6.73
CA THR A 507 -61.09 -59.07 -7.91
C THR A 507 -60.79 -57.58 -7.57
N LEU A 508 -59.94 -56.88 -8.36
CA LEU A 508 -59.51 -55.49 -8.12
C LEU A 508 -60.46 -54.42 -8.71
N ASN A 509 -60.84 -53.41 -7.91
CA ASN A 509 -61.74 -52.31 -8.28
C ASN A 509 -61.04 -51.01 -8.71
N SER A 510 -60.07 -50.50 -7.93
CA SER A 510 -59.40 -49.20 -8.17
C SER A 510 -57.96 -49.14 -7.62
N ILE A 511 -57.19 -48.12 -7.99
CA ILE A 511 -55.84 -47.83 -7.46
C ILE A 511 -55.78 -46.37 -7.00
N THR A 512 -55.24 -46.12 -5.81
CA THR A 512 -54.98 -44.77 -5.27
C THR A 512 -53.48 -44.59 -5.04
N VAL A 513 -52.92 -43.43 -5.41
CA VAL A 513 -51.49 -43.10 -5.21
C VAL A 513 -51.37 -42.01 -4.15
N THR A 514 -50.53 -42.24 -3.13
CA THR A 514 -50.32 -41.33 -1.99
C THR A 514 -48.83 -41.02 -1.80
N PRO A 515 -48.42 -39.77 -1.49
CA PRO A 515 -49.24 -38.55 -1.45
C PRO A 515 -49.77 -38.15 -2.84
N ALA A 516 -50.95 -37.53 -2.89
CA ALA A 516 -51.61 -37.16 -4.16
C ALA A 516 -50.99 -35.91 -4.83
N SER A 517 -50.35 -35.02 -4.06
CA SER A 517 -49.72 -33.79 -4.58
C SER A 517 -48.39 -33.46 -3.88
N PRO A 518 -47.36 -34.31 -4.00
CA PRO A 518 -46.05 -34.04 -3.41
C PRO A 518 -45.34 -32.85 -4.09
N SER A 519 -44.48 -32.17 -3.32
CA SER A 519 -43.57 -31.16 -3.86
C SER A 519 -42.14 -31.40 -3.38
N ILE A 520 -41.19 -31.38 -4.32
CA ILE A 520 -39.75 -31.60 -4.09
C ILE A 520 -38.94 -30.55 -4.84
N ALA A 521 -37.69 -30.28 -4.44
CA ALA A 521 -36.77 -29.48 -5.24
C ALA A 521 -36.18 -30.30 -6.41
N VAL A 522 -35.62 -29.64 -7.43
CA VAL A 522 -34.75 -30.31 -8.42
C VAL A 522 -33.64 -31.09 -7.69
N ASN A 523 -33.39 -32.33 -8.12
CA ASN A 523 -32.55 -33.36 -7.48
C ASN A 523 -33.10 -33.95 -6.16
N GLY A 524 -34.28 -33.52 -5.71
CA GLY A 524 -35.01 -34.18 -4.62
C GLY A 524 -35.67 -35.49 -5.06
N ALA A 525 -36.07 -36.31 -4.09
CA ALA A 525 -36.77 -37.58 -4.31
C ALA A 525 -37.97 -37.72 -3.37
N GLN A 526 -39.03 -38.38 -3.84
CA GLN A 526 -40.23 -38.70 -3.06
C GLN A 526 -40.72 -40.11 -3.36
N SER A 527 -40.93 -40.92 -2.33
CA SER A 527 -41.57 -42.23 -2.46
C SER A 527 -43.10 -42.08 -2.56
N LEU A 528 -43.71 -42.83 -3.48
CA LEU A 528 -45.16 -42.93 -3.68
C LEU A 528 -45.65 -44.33 -3.34
N LEU A 529 -46.83 -44.40 -2.73
CA LEU A 529 -47.51 -45.64 -2.35
C LEU A 529 -48.74 -45.85 -3.24
N ALA A 530 -48.82 -46.99 -3.95
CA ALA A 530 -50.02 -47.42 -4.66
C ALA A 530 -50.84 -48.42 -3.82
N THR A 531 -52.08 -48.06 -3.52
CA THR A 531 -53.05 -48.89 -2.78
C THR A 531 -54.17 -49.33 -3.71
N GLY A 532 -54.33 -50.63 -3.91
CA GLY A 532 -55.42 -51.22 -4.69
C GLY A 532 -56.64 -51.51 -3.81
N SER A 533 -57.82 -51.10 -4.24
CA SER A 533 -59.11 -51.41 -3.59
C SER A 533 -59.79 -52.56 -4.32
N PHE A 534 -60.27 -53.58 -3.61
CA PHE A 534 -60.82 -54.83 -4.17
C PHE A 534 -62.33 -54.97 -3.93
N ALA A 535 -62.98 -55.88 -4.67
CA ALA A 535 -64.42 -56.09 -4.64
C ALA A 535 -64.97 -56.62 -3.31
N ASP A 536 -64.11 -57.24 -2.50
CA ASP A 536 -64.41 -57.65 -1.12
C ASP A 536 -64.30 -56.50 -0.10
N GLY A 537 -63.97 -55.29 -0.55
CA GLY A 537 -63.79 -54.10 0.28
C GLY A 537 -62.37 -53.94 0.86
N SER A 538 -61.44 -54.87 0.59
CA SER A 538 -60.07 -54.78 1.07
C SER A 538 -59.26 -53.72 0.30
N ASN A 539 -58.26 -53.13 0.97
CA ASN A 539 -57.31 -52.21 0.37
C ASN A 539 -55.89 -52.75 0.62
N LEU A 540 -55.16 -53.10 -0.43
CA LEU A 540 -53.81 -53.67 -0.32
C LEU A 540 -52.76 -52.74 -0.93
N ASN A 541 -51.59 -52.67 -0.32
CA ASN A 541 -50.42 -52.05 -0.94
C ASN A 541 -49.96 -52.93 -2.11
N ILE A 542 -50.02 -52.38 -3.31
CA ILE A 542 -49.63 -53.06 -4.55
C ILE A 542 -48.48 -52.33 -5.25
N SER A 543 -47.71 -51.49 -4.54
CA SER A 543 -46.66 -50.62 -5.12
C SER A 543 -45.58 -51.36 -5.90
N ASN A 544 -45.29 -52.62 -5.53
CA ASN A 544 -44.33 -53.49 -6.22
C ASN A 544 -44.99 -54.36 -7.31
N SER A 545 -46.32 -54.32 -7.43
CA SER A 545 -47.10 -55.09 -8.39
C SER A 545 -47.66 -54.21 -9.52
N VAL A 546 -47.67 -52.89 -9.35
CA VAL A 546 -48.08 -51.92 -10.37
C VAL A 546 -46.92 -51.57 -11.30
N THR A 547 -47.25 -51.14 -12.52
CA THR A 547 -46.28 -50.47 -13.42
C THR A 547 -46.36 -48.96 -13.21
N TRP A 548 -45.23 -48.33 -12.88
CA TRP A 548 -45.12 -46.89 -12.68
C TRP A 548 -44.71 -46.16 -13.96
N ALA A 549 -45.30 -45.00 -14.22
CA ALA A 549 -44.95 -44.13 -15.34
C ALA A 549 -45.02 -42.64 -14.96
N SER A 550 -44.15 -41.81 -15.55
CA SER A 550 -44.21 -40.35 -15.44
C SER A 550 -44.69 -39.75 -16.75
N ALA A 551 -45.69 -38.86 -16.69
CA ALA A 551 -46.22 -38.16 -17.86
C ALA A 551 -45.25 -37.13 -18.44
N ASN A 552 -44.31 -36.63 -17.63
CA ASN A 552 -43.25 -35.72 -18.09
C ASN A 552 -41.90 -36.13 -17.48
N ALA A 553 -41.24 -37.08 -18.14
CA ALA A 553 -39.96 -37.62 -17.71
C ALA A 553 -38.81 -36.59 -17.68
N ALA A 554 -38.94 -35.44 -18.33
CA ALA A 554 -37.94 -34.36 -18.27
C ALA A 554 -38.08 -33.50 -16.99
N VAL A 555 -39.27 -33.47 -16.39
CA VAL A 555 -39.53 -32.79 -15.11
C VAL A 555 -39.29 -33.73 -13.93
N ALA A 556 -39.79 -34.97 -14.00
CA ALA A 556 -39.56 -35.97 -12.96
C ALA A 556 -39.54 -37.40 -13.50
N SER A 557 -38.61 -38.22 -13.01
CA SER A 557 -38.55 -39.67 -13.28
C SER A 557 -39.21 -40.46 -12.14
N VAL A 558 -39.59 -41.72 -12.36
CA VAL A 558 -40.11 -42.63 -11.32
C VAL A 558 -39.48 -44.01 -11.46
N SER A 559 -39.06 -44.62 -10.35
CA SER A 559 -38.50 -45.98 -10.32
C SER A 559 -39.59 -47.06 -10.38
N ALA A 560 -39.17 -48.31 -10.63
CA ALA A 560 -40.06 -49.47 -10.59
C ALA A 560 -40.68 -49.73 -9.20
N THR A 561 -40.12 -49.14 -8.14
CA THR A 561 -40.61 -49.25 -6.75
C THR A 561 -41.39 -48.01 -6.29
N GLY A 562 -41.68 -47.06 -7.20
CA GLY A 562 -42.48 -45.88 -6.91
C GLY A 562 -41.72 -44.68 -6.32
N VAL A 563 -40.39 -44.61 -6.48
CA VAL A 563 -39.59 -43.44 -6.05
C VAL A 563 -39.49 -42.45 -7.20
N ALA A 564 -40.09 -41.27 -7.03
CA ALA A 564 -40.05 -40.18 -8.01
C ALA A 564 -38.90 -39.19 -7.73
N ASN A 565 -38.08 -38.86 -8.74
CA ASN A 565 -36.96 -37.92 -8.63
C ASN A 565 -37.21 -36.68 -9.49
N GLY A 566 -37.01 -35.48 -8.94
CA GLY A 566 -37.15 -34.22 -9.66
C GLY A 566 -35.92 -33.90 -10.50
N LEU A 567 -36.10 -33.60 -11.78
CA LEU A 567 -35.03 -33.37 -12.75
C LEU A 567 -34.99 -31.92 -13.25
N SER A 568 -36.14 -31.28 -13.41
CA SER A 568 -36.26 -29.88 -13.82
C SER A 568 -37.52 -29.27 -13.20
N GLY A 569 -37.53 -27.94 -13.01
CA GLY A 569 -38.68 -27.24 -12.44
C GLY A 569 -39.94 -27.39 -13.29
N GLY A 570 -41.08 -27.69 -12.66
CA GLY A 570 -42.35 -27.93 -13.35
C GLY A 570 -43.25 -28.93 -12.63
N THR A 571 -44.29 -29.41 -13.30
CA THR A 571 -45.20 -30.44 -12.77
C THR A 571 -45.22 -31.69 -13.65
N ALA A 572 -45.33 -32.86 -13.02
CA ALA A 572 -45.42 -34.16 -13.70
C ALA A 572 -46.44 -35.07 -12.99
N ALA A 573 -47.33 -35.71 -13.74
CA ALA A 573 -48.23 -36.72 -13.21
C ALA A 573 -47.52 -38.10 -13.16
N ILE A 574 -47.52 -38.75 -12.00
CA ILE A 574 -46.95 -40.07 -11.78
C ILE A 574 -48.07 -41.08 -11.60
N THR A 575 -48.13 -42.10 -12.47
CA THR A 575 -49.26 -43.02 -12.58
C THR A 575 -48.83 -44.46 -12.31
N ALA A 576 -49.61 -45.18 -11.49
CA ALA A 576 -49.52 -46.61 -11.23
C ALA A 576 -50.61 -47.37 -12.00
N SER A 577 -50.24 -48.45 -12.69
CA SER A 577 -51.19 -49.30 -13.44
C SER A 577 -51.11 -50.77 -13.04
N PHE A 578 -52.25 -51.42 -12.80
CA PHE A 578 -52.33 -52.86 -12.55
C PHE A 578 -53.72 -53.40 -12.90
N ALA A 579 -53.77 -54.56 -13.57
CA ALA A 579 -55.00 -55.25 -13.97
C ALA A 579 -56.06 -54.33 -14.65
N GLY A 580 -55.62 -53.41 -15.52
CA GLY A 580 -56.49 -52.48 -16.24
C GLY A 580 -57.00 -51.28 -15.44
N LYS A 581 -56.56 -51.10 -14.18
CA LYS A 581 -56.87 -49.95 -13.33
C LYS A 581 -55.68 -49.00 -13.23
N LEU A 582 -55.96 -47.71 -13.06
CA LEU A 582 -54.96 -46.63 -12.95
C LEU A 582 -55.20 -45.82 -11.67
N GLY A 583 -54.11 -45.35 -11.04
CA GLY A 583 -54.10 -44.32 -10.00
C GLY A 583 -52.97 -43.33 -10.25
N SER A 584 -53.13 -42.05 -9.92
CA SER A 584 -52.14 -41.00 -10.25
C SER A 584 -51.93 -39.98 -9.12
N ALA A 585 -50.72 -39.40 -9.06
CA ALA A 585 -50.34 -38.29 -8.20
C ALA A 585 -49.67 -37.16 -9.00
N SER A 586 -49.94 -35.90 -8.65
CA SER A 586 -49.38 -34.72 -9.32
C SER A 586 -48.14 -34.19 -8.57
N LEU A 587 -46.95 -34.48 -9.06
CA LEU A 587 -45.68 -34.07 -8.46
C LEU A 587 -45.27 -32.68 -8.95
N THR A 588 -44.96 -31.77 -8.03
CA THR A 588 -44.42 -30.43 -8.34
C THR A 588 -42.94 -30.35 -7.98
N VAL A 589 -42.09 -30.12 -8.99
CA VAL A 589 -40.64 -29.92 -8.82
C VAL A 589 -40.35 -28.42 -8.78
N THR A 590 -39.88 -27.92 -7.63
CA THR A 590 -39.48 -26.52 -7.49
C THR A 590 -38.09 -26.28 -8.09
N PRO A 591 -37.90 -25.23 -8.92
CA PRO A 591 -36.60 -24.90 -9.49
C PRO A 591 -35.53 -24.65 -8.42
N ALA A 592 -34.25 -24.86 -8.78
CA ALA A 592 -33.14 -24.48 -7.93
C ALA A 592 -33.09 -22.97 -7.71
N VAL A 593 -32.86 -22.55 -6.46
CA VAL A 593 -32.72 -21.15 -6.09
C VAL A 593 -31.36 -20.64 -6.57
N THR A 594 -31.34 -19.68 -7.49
CA THR A 594 -30.11 -19.10 -8.07
C THR A 594 -29.91 -17.68 -7.57
N ILE A 595 -28.65 -17.23 -7.51
CA ILE A 595 -28.34 -15.83 -7.19
C ILE A 595 -28.70 -14.93 -8.39
N THR A 596 -29.47 -13.87 -8.13
CA THR A 596 -29.95 -12.91 -9.14
C THR A 596 -29.20 -11.58 -9.08
N GLY A 597 -28.52 -11.28 -7.97
CA GLY A 597 -27.76 -10.04 -7.81
C GLY A 597 -26.86 -10.03 -6.58
N ILE A 598 -25.91 -9.09 -6.56
CA ILE A 598 -25.02 -8.83 -5.41
C ILE A 598 -25.12 -7.34 -5.09
N THR A 599 -25.13 -6.99 -3.80
CA THR A 599 -24.98 -5.62 -3.33
C THR A 599 -23.81 -5.53 -2.34
N LEU A 600 -23.15 -4.38 -2.30
CA LEU A 600 -22.00 -4.11 -1.43
C LEU A 600 -22.32 -3.05 -0.38
N ALA A 601 -21.85 -3.25 0.84
CA ALA A 601 -21.91 -2.27 1.92
C ALA A 601 -20.56 -2.20 2.68
N PRO A 602 -20.07 -1.00 3.06
CA PRO A 602 -20.63 0.31 2.72
C PRO A 602 -20.42 0.64 1.23
N VAL A 603 -21.31 1.48 0.70
CA VAL A 603 -21.14 2.08 -0.64
C VAL A 603 -20.23 3.29 -0.51
N ASN A 604 -19.26 3.45 -1.40
CA ASN A 604 -18.32 4.58 -1.42
C ASN A 604 -17.55 4.76 -0.11
N GLY A 605 -16.96 3.66 0.40
CA GLY A 605 -16.17 3.69 1.62
C GLY A 605 -15.01 4.71 1.53
N SER A 606 -14.68 5.35 2.65
CA SER A 606 -13.56 6.29 2.70
C SER A 606 -12.86 6.24 4.05
N VAL A 607 -11.54 6.01 4.04
CA VAL A 607 -10.70 5.92 5.26
C VAL A 607 -9.30 6.48 4.98
N PRO A 608 -8.53 6.90 6.01
CA PRO A 608 -7.14 7.32 5.82
C PRO A 608 -6.18 6.15 5.61
N VAL A 609 -5.03 6.41 4.95
CA VAL A 609 -3.90 5.47 4.81
C VAL A 609 -3.58 4.81 6.15
N GLY A 610 -3.40 3.50 6.15
CA GLY A 610 -3.12 2.67 7.33
C GLY A 610 -4.37 2.12 8.03
N SER A 611 -5.58 2.55 7.64
CA SER A 611 -6.84 2.05 8.22
C SER A 611 -7.33 0.77 7.54
N LEU A 612 -8.21 0.04 8.24
CA LEU A 612 -8.96 -1.10 7.69
C LEU A 612 -10.41 -0.69 7.42
N GLN A 613 -11.00 -1.21 6.34
CA GLN A 613 -12.42 -1.05 6.00
C GLN A 613 -13.03 -2.41 5.67
N GLN A 614 -14.07 -2.82 6.39
CA GLN A 614 -14.81 -4.04 6.07
C GLN A 614 -15.88 -3.77 5.01
N PHE A 615 -15.89 -4.56 3.95
CA PHE A 615 -16.97 -4.63 2.97
C PHE A 615 -17.76 -5.94 3.15
N THR A 616 -19.07 -5.86 2.98
CA THR A 616 -20.00 -6.98 3.08
C THR A 616 -20.71 -7.14 1.75
N ALA A 617 -20.72 -8.36 1.20
CA ALA A 617 -21.48 -8.73 0.01
C ALA A 617 -22.79 -9.43 0.42
N ILE A 618 -23.93 -8.89 0.00
CA ILE A 618 -25.25 -9.49 0.19
C ILE A 618 -25.77 -9.97 -1.17
N GLY A 619 -26.01 -11.28 -1.29
CA GLY A 619 -26.56 -11.91 -2.48
C GLY A 619 -28.08 -11.97 -2.42
N THR A 620 -28.77 -11.53 -3.46
CA THR A 620 -30.22 -11.69 -3.64
C THR A 620 -30.49 -12.94 -4.48
N TYR A 621 -31.46 -13.76 -4.10
CA TYR A 621 -31.76 -15.03 -4.75
C TYR A 621 -33.10 -14.99 -5.51
N SER A 622 -33.31 -15.95 -6.42
CA SER A 622 -34.49 -16.03 -7.30
C SER A 622 -35.81 -16.27 -6.56
N ASN A 623 -35.75 -16.74 -5.32
CA ASN A 623 -36.89 -16.87 -4.41
C ASN A 623 -37.15 -15.59 -3.58
N GLY A 624 -36.41 -14.51 -3.82
CA GLY A 624 -36.53 -13.22 -3.13
C GLY A 624 -35.79 -13.12 -1.79
N THR A 625 -35.12 -14.18 -1.32
CA THR A 625 -34.32 -14.09 -0.08
C THR A 625 -32.99 -13.39 -0.32
N SER A 626 -32.37 -12.90 0.75
CA SER A 626 -31.02 -12.30 0.72
C SER A 626 -30.15 -12.90 1.81
N ASN A 627 -28.90 -13.24 1.48
CA ASN A 627 -27.93 -13.77 2.45
C ASN A 627 -26.60 -13.01 2.37
N ASN A 628 -25.89 -12.95 3.50
CA ASN A 628 -24.49 -12.52 3.50
C ASN A 628 -23.62 -13.62 2.88
N ILE A 629 -22.95 -13.27 1.78
CA ILE A 629 -22.12 -14.17 0.97
C ILE A 629 -20.64 -13.76 0.97
N SER A 630 -20.23 -12.85 1.87
CA SER A 630 -18.90 -12.22 1.88
C SER A 630 -17.73 -13.21 1.92
N SER A 631 -17.92 -14.41 2.49
CA SER A 631 -16.90 -15.48 2.54
C SER A 631 -16.89 -16.40 1.31
N THR A 632 -17.85 -16.25 0.40
CA THR A 632 -18.07 -17.13 -0.77
C THR A 632 -17.96 -16.41 -2.11
N VAL A 633 -17.83 -15.07 -2.09
CA VAL A 633 -17.55 -14.26 -3.27
C VAL A 633 -16.05 -14.12 -3.47
N SER A 634 -15.63 -13.90 -4.71
CA SER A 634 -14.26 -13.48 -5.02
C SER A 634 -14.17 -11.95 -4.90
N TRP A 635 -13.25 -11.47 -4.05
CA TRP A 635 -12.99 -10.05 -3.84
C TRP A 635 -11.81 -9.56 -4.68
N ASN A 636 -11.92 -8.35 -5.22
CA ASN A 636 -10.85 -7.70 -5.97
C ASN A 636 -10.81 -6.19 -5.69
N SER A 637 -9.60 -5.62 -5.63
CA SER A 637 -9.36 -4.18 -5.66
C SER A 637 -8.74 -3.81 -7.00
N SER A 638 -9.32 -2.84 -7.72
CA SER A 638 -8.84 -2.46 -9.06
C SER A 638 -7.43 -1.85 -9.05
N VAL A 639 -7.03 -1.23 -7.95
CA VAL A 639 -5.70 -0.64 -7.74
C VAL A 639 -5.13 -1.14 -6.41
N GLY A 640 -4.44 -2.28 -6.46
CA GLY A 640 -3.88 -2.95 -5.28
C GLY A 640 -2.87 -2.13 -4.47
N SER A 641 -2.24 -1.11 -5.09
CA SER A 641 -1.33 -0.17 -4.41
C SER A 641 -2.06 0.92 -3.59
N VAL A 642 -3.33 1.21 -3.91
CA VAL A 642 -4.17 2.13 -3.12
C VAL A 642 -4.80 1.38 -1.95
N ALA A 643 -5.37 0.21 -2.20
CA ALA A 643 -5.83 -0.70 -1.15
C ALA A 643 -5.79 -2.16 -1.57
N SER A 644 -5.43 -3.04 -0.65
CA SER A 644 -5.60 -4.49 -0.79
C SER A 644 -6.92 -4.94 -0.15
N ILE A 645 -7.47 -6.09 -0.54
CA ILE A 645 -8.68 -6.66 0.07
C ILE A 645 -8.53 -8.16 0.31
N SER A 646 -8.97 -8.63 1.49
CA SER A 646 -8.93 -10.05 1.87
C SER A 646 -10.05 -10.86 1.23
N SER A 647 -9.95 -12.20 1.30
CA SER A 647 -11.01 -13.13 0.90
C SER A 647 -12.29 -13.03 1.74
N THR A 648 -12.26 -12.30 2.86
CA THR A 648 -13.42 -12.04 3.73
C THR A 648 -13.96 -10.62 3.58
N GLY A 649 -13.47 -9.84 2.62
CA GLY A 649 -13.93 -8.48 2.34
C GLY A 649 -13.31 -7.38 3.19
N GLN A 650 -12.22 -7.64 3.93
CA GLN A 650 -11.52 -6.61 4.70
C GLN A 650 -10.48 -5.92 3.82
N ALA A 651 -10.69 -4.65 3.52
CA ALA A 651 -9.75 -3.82 2.78
C ALA A 651 -8.73 -3.15 3.70
N THR A 652 -7.46 -3.12 3.29
CA THR A 652 -6.38 -2.37 3.96
C THR A 652 -5.99 -1.18 3.10
N ALA A 653 -6.07 0.03 3.65
CA ALA A 653 -5.70 1.27 2.97
C ALA A 653 -4.18 1.48 2.95
N LEU A 654 -3.57 1.49 1.76
CA LEU A 654 -2.11 1.47 1.60
C LEU A 654 -1.52 2.81 1.15
N SER A 655 -2.19 3.51 0.22
CA SER A 655 -1.76 4.81 -0.30
C SER A 655 -2.97 5.66 -0.62
N ALA A 656 -2.83 6.99 -0.48
CA ALA A 656 -3.88 7.93 -0.86
C ALA A 656 -4.24 7.76 -2.35
N GLY A 657 -5.53 7.71 -2.66
CA GLY A 657 -6.05 7.44 -3.99
C GLY A 657 -7.46 6.85 -3.96
N VAL A 658 -7.97 6.46 -5.12
CA VAL A 658 -9.28 5.80 -5.25
C VAL A 658 -9.10 4.46 -5.94
N THR A 659 -9.74 3.41 -5.41
CA THR A 659 -9.81 2.08 -6.03
C THR A 659 -11.25 1.58 -6.00
N ASN A 660 -11.62 0.68 -6.90
CA ASN A 660 -12.92 0.02 -6.85
C ASN A 660 -12.79 -1.34 -6.18
N ILE A 661 -13.66 -1.59 -5.21
CA ILE A 661 -13.81 -2.90 -4.57
C ILE A 661 -14.95 -3.65 -5.26
N THR A 662 -14.63 -4.84 -5.77
CA THR A 662 -15.57 -5.68 -6.53
C THR A 662 -15.73 -7.03 -5.85
N ALA A 663 -16.98 -7.48 -5.70
CA ALA A 663 -17.33 -8.85 -5.32
C ALA A 663 -17.95 -9.58 -6.52
N THR A 664 -17.57 -10.84 -6.73
CA THR A 664 -18.07 -11.67 -7.85
C THR A 664 -18.41 -13.08 -7.39
N GLN A 665 -19.58 -13.59 -7.79
CA GLN A 665 -19.97 -14.99 -7.59
C GLN A 665 -20.76 -15.49 -8.81
N GLY A 666 -20.22 -16.50 -9.49
CA GLY A 666 -20.74 -16.93 -10.78
C GLY A 666 -20.69 -15.80 -11.81
N ALA A 667 -21.82 -15.51 -12.46
CA ALA A 667 -21.95 -14.42 -13.43
C ALA A 667 -22.29 -13.05 -12.79
N GLN A 668 -22.63 -13.01 -11.50
CA GLN A 668 -23.06 -11.78 -10.83
C GLN A 668 -21.86 -11.03 -10.25
N THR A 669 -21.85 -9.70 -10.44
CA THR A 669 -20.80 -8.80 -9.94
C THR A 669 -21.41 -7.55 -9.31
N ALA A 670 -20.75 -7.02 -8.30
CA ALA A 670 -21.07 -5.70 -7.74
C ALA A 670 -19.76 -4.97 -7.44
N SER A 671 -19.73 -3.66 -7.69
CA SER A 671 -18.54 -2.83 -7.48
C SER A 671 -18.91 -1.53 -6.77
N THR A 672 -18.02 -1.04 -5.90
CA THR A 672 -18.16 0.25 -5.23
C THR A 672 -16.82 0.95 -5.13
N SER A 673 -16.83 2.28 -5.12
CA SER A 673 -15.59 3.05 -4.94
C SER A 673 -15.10 2.97 -3.50
N PHE A 674 -13.78 2.98 -3.33
CA PHE A 674 -13.11 3.07 -2.04
C PHE A 674 -12.04 4.14 -2.12
N THR A 675 -12.24 5.20 -1.34
CA THR A 675 -11.33 6.35 -1.31
C THR A 675 -10.38 6.21 -0.12
N VAL A 676 -9.10 6.10 -0.40
CA VAL A 676 -8.06 6.20 0.62
C VAL A 676 -7.59 7.64 0.69
N THR A 677 -7.82 8.29 1.82
CA THR A 677 -7.38 9.66 2.08
C THR A 677 -5.98 9.65 2.69
N ALA A 678 -5.23 10.76 2.54
CA ALA A 678 -3.93 10.88 3.21
C ALA A 678 -4.08 10.73 4.73
N ALA A 679 -3.06 10.18 5.40
CA ALA A 679 -3.08 10.03 6.85
C ALA A 679 -3.27 11.40 7.53
N PRO A 680 -4.10 11.49 8.59
CA PRO A 680 -4.31 12.74 9.29
C PRO A 680 -3.00 13.26 9.88
N VAL A 681 -2.68 14.52 9.61
CA VAL A 681 -1.50 15.19 10.18
C VAL A 681 -1.69 15.32 11.69
N ALA A 682 -0.73 14.83 12.48
CA ALA A 682 -0.77 14.91 13.94
C ALA A 682 -0.91 16.36 14.43
N SER A 683 -1.73 16.59 15.46
CA SER A 683 -1.96 17.92 16.05
C SER A 683 -0.69 18.57 16.61
N ILE A 684 -0.74 19.88 16.94
CA ILE A 684 0.36 20.61 17.59
C ILE A 684 0.24 20.44 19.11
N ASN A 685 1.33 20.00 19.75
CA ASN A 685 1.37 19.86 21.21
C ASN A 685 1.72 21.21 21.85
N LEU A 686 0.79 21.77 22.63
CA LEU A 686 0.97 23.05 23.32
C LEU A 686 1.71 22.93 24.67
N GLY A 687 2.05 21.71 25.12
CA GLY A 687 2.66 21.50 26.43
C GLY A 687 1.84 22.12 27.57
N SER A 688 2.51 22.79 28.50
CA SER A 688 1.87 23.53 29.60
C SER A 688 1.10 24.77 29.14
N ALA A 689 1.40 25.34 27.96
CA ALA A 689 0.61 26.44 27.39
C ALA A 689 -0.84 26.03 27.09
N ALA A 690 -1.13 24.71 27.02
CA ALA A 690 -2.47 24.19 26.77
C ALA A 690 -3.53 24.61 27.81
N SER A 691 -3.13 24.89 29.07
CA SER A 691 -4.06 25.27 30.13
C SER A 691 -4.49 26.75 30.07
N PHE A 692 -3.76 27.57 29.33
CA PHE A 692 -4.01 29.00 29.19
C PHE A 692 -5.01 29.29 28.07
N ALA A 693 -6.01 30.10 28.38
CA ALA A 693 -6.88 30.72 27.38
C ALA A 693 -6.27 32.03 26.86
N VAL A 694 -5.54 32.75 27.72
CA VAL A 694 -4.79 33.96 27.36
C VAL A 694 -3.39 33.88 27.95
N LEU A 695 -2.36 33.94 27.12
CA LEU A 695 -0.96 33.95 27.54
C LEU A 695 -0.22 35.07 26.79
N ALA A 696 0.48 35.94 27.52
CA ALA A 696 1.25 37.04 26.96
C ALA A 696 2.66 37.09 27.57
N GLY A 697 3.69 37.14 26.73
CA GLY A 697 5.09 37.23 27.17
C GLY A 697 5.50 38.61 27.69
N ALA A 698 4.76 39.67 27.35
CA ALA A 698 5.04 41.02 27.80
C ALA A 698 3.96 41.56 28.75
N SER A 699 2.74 41.80 28.25
CA SER A 699 1.66 42.40 29.04
C SER A 699 0.28 42.05 28.52
N ILE A 700 -0.72 42.06 29.40
CA ILE A 700 -2.13 42.10 29.03
C ILE A 700 -2.68 43.51 29.29
N THR A 701 -3.21 44.14 28.24
CA THR A 701 -4.00 45.37 28.35
C THR A 701 -5.47 45.00 28.23
N ASN A 702 -6.28 45.35 29.22
CA ASN A 702 -7.73 45.12 29.23
C ASN A 702 -8.44 46.44 29.55
N ASN A 703 -9.62 46.67 28.99
CA ASN A 703 -10.33 47.94 29.12
C ASN A 703 -10.92 48.16 30.53
N SER A 704 -10.83 49.39 31.05
CA SER A 704 -11.51 49.77 32.28
C SER A 704 -13.00 50.02 32.00
N GLY A 705 -13.90 49.47 32.82
CA GLY A 705 -15.35 49.73 32.75
C GLY A 705 -16.16 48.75 31.88
N GLY A 706 -15.53 47.70 31.36
CA GLY A 706 -16.20 46.60 30.66
C GLY A 706 -15.71 45.23 31.12
N ILE A 707 -16.35 44.15 30.67
CA ILE A 707 -16.08 42.78 31.17
C ILE A 707 -15.49 41.93 30.04
N THR A 708 -14.23 41.56 30.18
CA THR A 708 -13.64 40.45 29.42
C THR A 708 -13.74 39.18 30.27
N LEU A 709 -14.45 38.17 29.75
CA LEU A 709 -14.66 36.89 30.41
C LEU A 709 -13.75 35.81 29.81
N VAL A 710 -12.98 35.14 30.65
CA VAL A 710 -12.04 34.09 30.24
C VAL A 710 -12.35 32.78 30.97
N SER A 711 -12.58 31.71 30.20
CA SER A 711 -12.72 30.34 30.71
C SER A 711 -11.46 29.54 30.37
N GLY A 712 -10.40 29.76 31.15
CA GLY A 712 -9.07 29.15 31.07
C GLY A 712 -8.05 29.98 31.87
N ASP A 713 -6.83 29.46 32.05
CA ASP A 713 -5.81 30.21 32.78
C ASP A 713 -5.39 31.47 32.01
N VAL A 714 -5.02 32.50 32.77
CA VAL A 714 -4.50 33.76 32.23
C VAL A 714 -3.07 33.94 32.70
N GLY A 715 -2.17 34.41 31.84
CA GLY A 715 -0.77 34.58 32.20
C GLY A 715 -0.10 35.75 31.52
N ALA A 716 0.48 36.67 32.29
CA ALA A 716 1.36 37.73 31.77
C ALA A 716 2.18 38.40 32.87
N PRO A 717 3.43 38.82 32.59
CA PRO A 717 4.28 39.54 33.55
C PRO A 717 3.72 40.89 34.04
N SER A 718 2.91 41.54 33.21
CA SER A 718 2.31 42.85 33.52
C SER A 718 0.85 42.92 33.06
N GLN A 719 -0.04 43.43 33.90
CA GLN A 719 -1.47 43.59 33.60
C GLN A 719 -1.99 44.88 34.26
N ILE A 720 -2.70 45.72 33.51
CA ILE A 720 -3.27 46.98 34.04
C ILE A 720 -4.63 46.72 34.71
N VAL A 721 -5.47 45.91 34.07
CA VAL A 721 -6.78 45.46 34.56
C VAL A 721 -6.88 43.96 34.31
N ASP A 722 -7.17 43.18 35.35
CA ASP A 722 -7.26 41.73 35.21
C ASP A 722 -8.56 41.36 34.47
N PRO A 723 -8.51 40.43 33.50
CA PRO A 723 -9.71 39.85 32.93
C PRO A 723 -10.43 38.97 33.98
N VAL A 724 -11.77 38.93 33.88
CA VAL A 724 -12.61 38.12 34.77
C VAL A 724 -12.49 36.66 34.35
N GLN A 725 -12.10 35.78 35.27
CA GLN A 725 -12.00 34.34 34.99
C GLN A 725 -13.21 33.57 35.50
N ALA A 726 -13.58 32.51 34.78
CA ALA A 726 -14.51 31.51 35.26
C ALA A 726 -13.94 30.75 36.48
N ALA A 727 -14.83 30.20 37.31
CA ALA A 727 -14.42 29.46 38.50
C ALA A 727 -13.51 28.27 38.15
N GLY A 728 -12.42 28.09 38.91
CA GLY A 728 -11.47 26.99 38.74
C GLY A 728 -10.23 27.32 37.90
N PHE A 729 -10.08 28.54 37.39
CA PHE A 729 -8.89 28.99 36.64
C PHE A 729 -8.09 30.04 37.40
N SER A 730 -6.80 30.18 37.04
CA SER A 730 -5.85 31.05 37.74
C SER A 730 -5.20 32.11 36.83
N ASN A 731 -4.88 33.27 37.41
CA ASN A 731 -4.12 34.34 36.75
C ASN A 731 -2.68 34.37 37.26
N TYR A 732 -1.74 33.95 36.43
CA TYR A 732 -0.33 33.86 36.75
C TYR A 732 0.41 35.13 36.28
N LYS A 733 0.84 35.95 37.24
CA LYS A 733 1.62 37.17 36.97
C LYS A 733 3.14 36.97 37.01
N SER A 734 3.60 35.85 37.59
CA SER A 734 5.01 35.47 37.68
C SER A 734 5.14 33.99 38.06
N GLY A 735 6.37 33.44 38.03
CA GLY A 735 6.69 32.11 38.55
C GLY A 735 6.84 31.02 37.48
N ALA A 736 7.18 29.81 37.94
CA ALA A 736 7.57 28.70 37.07
C ALA A 736 6.48 28.27 36.08
N ILE A 737 5.21 28.26 36.50
CA ILE A 737 4.08 27.87 35.62
C ILE A 737 3.98 28.81 34.40
N LEU A 738 4.06 30.13 34.62
CA LEU A 738 4.05 31.12 33.55
C LEU A 738 5.28 30.98 32.64
N ASN A 739 6.46 30.82 33.22
CA ASN A 739 7.70 30.71 32.45
C ASN A 739 7.74 29.44 31.58
N THR A 740 7.32 28.30 32.12
CA THR A 740 7.24 27.03 31.37
C THR A 740 6.19 27.11 30.26
N ALA A 741 5.03 27.72 30.52
CA ALA A 741 4.01 27.90 29.49
C ALA A 741 4.50 28.79 28.34
N LEU A 742 5.25 29.86 28.63
CA LEU A 742 5.85 30.71 27.59
C LEU A 742 6.93 29.97 26.81
N ALA A 743 7.71 29.09 27.44
CA ALA A 743 8.69 28.25 26.76
C ALA A 743 8.03 27.20 25.84
N ASP A 744 7.00 26.51 26.35
CA ASP A 744 6.24 25.50 25.59
C ASP A 744 5.48 26.13 24.41
N LEU A 745 5.01 27.37 24.55
CA LEU A 745 4.47 28.14 23.42
C LEU A 745 5.50 28.29 22.29
N GLN A 746 6.77 28.58 22.61
CA GLN A 746 7.83 28.70 21.59
C GLN A 746 8.12 27.34 20.93
N VAL A 747 8.08 26.24 21.71
CA VAL A 747 8.22 24.89 21.17
C VAL A 747 7.07 24.55 20.23
N ALA A 748 5.83 24.86 20.60
CA ALA A 748 4.65 24.64 19.76
C ALA A 748 4.69 25.46 18.46
N ILE A 749 5.17 26.70 18.52
CA ILE A 749 5.39 27.54 17.34
C ILE A 749 6.49 26.96 16.44
N ALA A 750 7.59 26.47 17.01
CA ALA A 750 8.65 25.82 16.24
C ALA A 750 8.15 24.53 15.57
N ASP A 751 7.37 23.70 16.28
CA ASP A 751 6.72 22.51 15.71
C ASP A 751 5.81 22.89 14.54
N ALA A 752 4.90 23.85 14.75
CA ALA A 752 4.01 24.34 13.71
C ALA A 752 4.78 24.86 12.48
N ASN A 753 5.86 25.62 12.69
CA ASN A 753 6.72 26.11 11.60
C ASN A 753 7.55 25.01 10.92
N SER A 754 7.77 23.88 11.56
CA SER A 754 8.47 22.73 10.96
C SER A 754 7.56 21.86 10.07
N ARG A 755 6.24 21.97 10.20
CA ARG A 755 5.30 21.13 9.44
C ARG A 755 5.40 21.42 7.95
N THR A 756 5.38 20.37 7.13
CA THR A 756 5.37 20.50 5.66
C THR A 756 4.07 21.15 5.18
N CYS A 757 4.16 22.13 4.27
CA CYS A 757 2.99 22.79 3.69
C CYS A 757 2.20 21.84 2.78
N THR A 758 0.90 21.74 3.00
CA THR A 758 -0.06 21.16 2.03
C THR A 758 -0.30 22.15 0.89
N VAL A 759 -0.42 23.44 1.24
CA VAL A 759 -0.58 24.55 0.29
C VAL A 759 0.47 25.59 0.62
N ASN A 760 1.20 26.06 -0.41
CA ASN A 760 2.23 27.08 -0.26
C ASN A 760 2.01 28.20 -1.28
N SER A 761 1.82 29.44 -0.81
CA SER A 761 1.56 30.61 -1.64
C SER A 761 2.53 31.75 -1.32
N ALA A 762 3.08 32.36 -2.37
CA ALA A 762 4.01 33.49 -2.27
C ALA A 762 3.32 34.83 -1.94
N GLY A 763 1.98 34.89 -1.90
CA GLY A 763 1.21 36.11 -1.63
C GLY A 763 0.41 36.05 -0.32
N GLY A 764 -0.34 37.13 -0.04
CA GLY A 764 -1.38 37.14 1.00
C GLY A 764 -2.68 36.50 0.51
N VAL A 765 -3.64 36.32 1.41
CA VAL A 765 -4.94 35.72 1.10
C VAL A 765 -6.06 36.39 1.91
N ASP A 766 -7.22 36.60 1.30
CA ASP A 766 -8.48 36.80 2.02
C ASP A 766 -9.24 35.48 2.06
N LEU A 767 -9.51 34.95 3.26
CA LEU A 767 -10.21 33.68 3.48
C LEU A 767 -11.74 33.85 3.46
N GLY A 768 -12.24 35.09 3.38
CA GLY A 768 -13.66 35.40 3.27
C GLY A 768 -14.37 34.62 2.16
N GLY A 769 -15.45 33.92 2.50
CA GLY A 769 -16.26 33.13 1.58
C GLY A 769 -15.68 31.75 1.22
N GLN A 770 -14.47 31.42 1.69
CA GLN A 770 -13.79 30.18 1.31
C GLN A 770 -14.17 29.00 2.20
N THR A 771 -14.07 27.77 1.65
CA THR A 771 -14.23 26.51 2.39
C THR A 771 -13.02 25.62 2.20
N PHE A 772 -12.29 25.31 3.29
CA PHE A 772 -11.05 24.53 3.25
C PHE A 772 -11.20 23.18 3.96
N THR A 773 -10.45 22.18 3.52
CA THR A 773 -10.29 20.86 4.16
C THR A 773 -9.07 20.85 5.10
N PRO A 774 -8.89 19.82 5.95
CA PRO A 774 -7.73 19.76 6.85
C PRO A 774 -6.39 19.81 6.09
N GLY A 775 -5.43 20.57 6.60
CA GLY A 775 -4.11 20.74 5.99
C GLY A 775 -3.26 21.83 6.63
N VAL A 776 -2.03 21.96 6.12
CA VAL A 776 -1.07 23.01 6.50
C VAL A 776 -1.02 24.05 5.37
N TYR A 777 -1.48 25.25 5.65
CA TYR A 777 -1.62 26.36 4.70
C TYR A 777 -0.58 27.45 4.99
N CYS A 778 0.30 27.72 4.03
CA CYS A 778 1.44 28.60 4.18
C CYS A 778 1.34 29.79 3.22
N TYR A 779 1.37 31.00 3.78
CA TYR A 779 1.31 32.25 3.03
C TYR A 779 2.51 33.14 3.36
N ALA A 780 3.19 33.65 2.34
CA ALA A 780 4.25 34.63 2.56
C ALA A 780 3.68 36.04 2.88
N GLY A 781 2.44 36.34 2.48
CA GLY A 781 1.76 37.61 2.79
C GLY A 781 0.75 37.52 3.95
N ALA A 782 -0.01 38.60 4.14
CA ALA A 782 -1.03 38.69 5.19
C ALA A 782 -2.20 37.72 4.97
N ILE A 783 -2.73 37.18 6.06
CA ILE A 783 -4.02 36.49 6.06
C ILE A 783 -5.07 37.50 6.53
N THR A 784 -6.08 37.73 5.71
CA THR A 784 -7.25 38.53 6.05
C THR A 784 -8.49 37.63 6.06
N ILE A 785 -9.48 37.94 6.90
CA ILE A 785 -10.79 37.29 6.85
C ILE A 785 -11.88 38.37 6.75
N THR A 786 -12.48 38.51 5.58
CA THR A 786 -13.64 39.37 5.33
C THR A 786 -14.92 38.54 5.26
N GLY A 787 -15.79 38.62 6.27
CA GLY A 787 -17.01 37.80 6.34
C GLY A 787 -16.75 36.38 6.89
N THR A 788 -17.36 35.35 6.30
CA THR A 788 -17.31 33.97 6.83
C THR A 788 -16.27 33.10 6.12
N PHE A 789 -15.36 32.51 6.86
CA PHE A 789 -14.44 31.46 6.41
C PHE A 789 -14.86 30.10 7.01
N THR A 790 -14.94 29.05 6.19
CA THR A 790 -15.42 27.72 6.61
C THR A 790 -14.31 26.66 6.54
N MET A 791 -14.20 25.83 7.59
CA MET A 791 -13.38 24.63 7.62
C MET A 791 -14.27 23.40 7.65
N ASN A 792 -14.04 22.43 6.76
CA ASN A 792 -14.92 21.28 6.58
C ASN A 792 -14.16 19.96 6.61
N GLY A 793 -14.43 19.12 7.62
CA GLY A 793 -13.81 17.81 7.80
C GLY A 793 -12.93 17.71 9.06
N PRO A 794 -12.78 16.51 9.65
CA PRO A 794 -11.94 16.30 10.84
C PRO A 794 -10.46 16.27 10.47
N GLY A 795 -9.62 16.99 11.22
CA GLY A 795 -8.16 16.97 11.05
C GLY A 795 -7.48 18.26 11.52
N LEU A 796 -6.17 18.34 11.33
CA LEU A 796 -5.38 19.54 11.63
C LEU A 796 -5.63 20.63 10.57
N TYR A 797 -5.91 21.84 11.02
CA TYR A 797 -5.89 23.06 10.21
C TYR A 797 -4.82 23.99 10.77
N LEU A 798 -3.72 24.15 10.04
CA LEU A 798 -2.61 25.01 10.45
C LEU A 798 -2.40 26.11 9.42
N PHE A 799 -2.64 27.37 9.81
CA PHE A 799 -2.43 28.54 8.98
C PHE A 799 -1.17 29.27 9.43
N ARG A 800 -0.22 29.42 8.52
CA ARG A 800 1.04 30.16 8.75
C ARG A 800 1.10 31.36 7.84
N SER A 801 1.44 32.51 8.40
CA SER A 801 1.74 33.70 7.61
C SER A 801 3.07 34.31 8.02
N SER A 802 3.87 34.72 7.03
CA SER A 802 5.08 35.54 7.29
C SER A 802 4.73 37.02 7.57
N SER A 803 3.44 37.32 7.76
CA SER A 803 2.89 38.66 7.91
C SER A 803 1.74 38.65 8.94
N THR A 804 0.81 39.59 8.84
CA THR A 804 -0.28 39.78 9.81
C THR A 804 -1.40 38.75 9.65
N LEU A 805 -2.22 38.59 10.69
CA LEU A 805 -3.52 37.94 10.64
C LEU A 805 -4.59 38.96 11.05
N ASN A 806 -5.48 39.33 10.12
CA ASN A 806 -6.48 40.37 10.36
C ASN A 806 -7.89 39.87 10.06
N THR A 807 -8.87 40.32 10.83
CA THR A 807 -10.29 40.17 10.47
C THR A 807 -10.98 41.54 10.40
N THR A 808 -11.92 41.68 9.46
CA THR A 808 -12.85 42.82 9.49
C THR A 808 -13.86 42.66 10.62
N ALA A 809 -14.64 43.71 10.92
CA ALA A 809 -15.73 43.59 11.88
C ALA A 809 -16.75 42.54 11.41
N ASN A 810 -17.31 41.77 12.37
CA ASN A 810 -18.30 40.72 12.14
C ASN A 810 -17.80 39.50 11.33
N SER A 811 -16.50 39.30 11.17
CA SER A 811 -15.98 38.09 10.50
C SER A 811 -16.18 36.82 11.34
N ILE A 812 -16.39 35.69 10.67
CA ILE A 812 -16.72 34.41 11.30
C ILE A 812 -15.77 33.31 10.81
N VAL A 813 -15.18 32.55 11.73
CA VAL A 813 -14.54 31.27 11.43
C VAL A 813 -15.51 30.14 11.79
N ALA A 814 -16.06 29.48 10.77
CA ALA A 814 -17.04 28.40 10.88
C ALA A 814 -16.39 27.01 10.77
N LEU A 815 -16.85 26.07 11.59
CA LEU A 815 -16.37 24.68 11.59
C LEU A 815 -17.53 23.74 11.24
N ASN A 816 -17.36 22.97 10.16
CA ASN A 816 -18.35 22.04 9.62
C ASN A 816 -17.75 20.63 9.48
N GLY A 817 -18.62 19.62 9.31
CA GLY A 817 -18.21 18.27 8.93
C GLY A 817 -17.25 17.59 9.92
N GLY A 818 -17.35 17.89 11.22
CA GLY A 818 -16.47 17.32 12.24
C GLY A 818 -15.14 18.04 12.44
N ALA A 819 -14.93 19.20 11.81
CA ALA A 819 -13.82 20.09 12.15
C ALA A 819 -13.92 20.54 13.63
N SER A 820 -12.79 20.55 14.34
CA SER A 820 -12.72 20.87 15.77
C SER A 820 -11.75 22.02 16.01
N ALA A 821 -12.16 23.01 16.81
CA ALA A 821 -11.35 24.18 17.15
C ALA A 821 -10.03 23.81 17.87
N ALA A 822 -10.01 22.69 18.61
CA ALA A 822 -8.80 22.16 19.24
C ALA A 822 -7.70 21.75 18.23
N SER A 823 -8.08 21.54 16.97
CA SER A 823 -7.18 21.18 15.87
C SER A 823 -6.94 22.34 14.90
N VAL A 824 -7.32 23.57 15.26
CA VAL A 824 -7.14 24.77 14.42
C VAL A 824 -6.05 25.66 15.04
N PHE A 825 -5.01 25.95 14.29
CA PHE A 825 -3.86 26.74 14.72
C PHE A 825 -3.55 27.86 13.73
N TRP A 826 -3.27 29.05 14.26
CA TRP A 826 -2.92 30.24 13.51
C TRP A 826 -1.56 30.75 13.99
N VAL A 827 -0.57 30.81 13.10
CA VAL A 827 0.81 31.17 13.43
C VAL A 827 1.28 32.34 12.55
N PRO A 828 0.84 33.57 12.86
CA PRO A 828 1.32 34.77 12.20
C PRO A 828 2.67 35.20 12.76
N VAL A 829 3.55 35.67 11.88
CA VAL A 829 4.86 36.25 12.26
C VAL A 829 4.73 37.72 12.67
N SER A 830 3.75 38.46 12.14
CA SER A 830 3.47 39.85 12.49
C SER A 830 2.20 40.01 13.35
N ALA A 831 1.84 41.24 13.68
CA ALA A 831 0.71 41.53 14.56
C ALA A 831 -0.60 40.89 14.08
N THR A 832 -1.41 40.44 15.04
CA THR A 832 -2.76 39.92 14.81
C THR A 832 -3.78 40.93 15.28
N THR A 833 -4.77 41.25 14.45
CA THR A 833 -5.88 42.13 14.83
C THR A 833 -7.21 41.49 14.46
N LEU A 834 -8.01 41.10 15.46
CA LEU A 834 -9.39 40.67 15.22
C LEU A 834 -10.30 41.89 15.24
N GLY A 835 -11.11 42.07 14.20
CA GLY A 835 -12.12 43.12 14.12
C GLY A 835 -13.24 42.95 15.16
N ALA A 836 -13.94 44.04 15.47
CA ALA A 836 -15.04 44.02 16.45
C ALA A 836 -16.14 43.01 16.10
N ASN A 837 -16.79 42.42 17.10
CA ASN A 837 -17.82 41.39 16.95
C ASN A 837 -17.41 40.14 16.15
N SER A 838 -16.11 39.90 15.90
CA SER A 838 -15.69 38.68 15.20
C SER A 838 -15.96 37.43 16.04
N VAL A 839 -16.33 36.33 15.39
CA VAL A 839 -16.45 35.00 16.02
C VAL A 839 -15.33 34.12 15.48
N PHE A 840 -14.26 34.00 16.24
CA PHE A 840 -13.04 33.33 15.81
C PHE A 840 -12.89 31.96 16.50
N LYS A 841 -12.19 31.02 15.87
CA LYS A 841 -12.00 29.64 16.38
C LYS A 841 -10.54 29.22 16.24
N GLY A 842 -10.08 28.42 17.22
CA GLY A 842 -8.72 27.87 17.23
C GLY A 842 -7.75 28.62 18.13
N THR A 843 -6.50 28.18 18.08
CA THR A 843 -5.39 28.71 18.89
C THR A 843 -4.53 29.64 18.05
N ILE A 844 -4.47 30.92 18.43
CA ILE A 844 -3.58 31.92 17.83
C ILE A 844 -2.26 31.89 18.60
N MET A 845 -1.14 31.74 17.88
CA MET A 845 0.21 31.65 18.43
C MET A 845 1.12 32.70 17.77
N GLY A 846 1.36 33.82 18.45
CA GLY A 846 2.29 34.86 18.01
C GLY A 846 3.67 34.67 18.64
N GLN A 847 4.72 34.52 17.82
CA GLN A 847 6.08 34.28 18.33
C GLN A 847 6.63 35.46 19.15
N SER A 848 6.56 36.65 18.56
CA SER A 848 7.02 37.91 19.19
C SER A 848 6.14 39.09 18.78
N ALA A 849 4.94 38.81 18.24
CA ALA A 849 4.02 39.81 17.73
C ALA A 849 2.81 39.97 18.65
N ALA A 850 2.33 41.20 18.79
CA ALA A 850 1.18 41.51 19.60
C ALA A 850 -0.12 40.95 19.00
N ILE A 851 -1.06 40.55 19.85
CA ILE A 851 -2.41 40.14 19.45
C ILE A 851 -3.41 41.15 20.03
N THR A 852 -4.22 41.75 19.16
CA THR A 852 -5.28 42.68 19.53
C THR A 852 -6.63 42.07 19.23
N MET A 853 -7.44 41.87 20.27
CA MET A 853 -8.83 41.46 20.17
C MET A 853 -9.69 42.71 20.09
N GLY A 854 -10.42 42.88 18.98
CA GLY A 854 -11.38 43.97 18.82
C GLY A 854 -12.51 43.89 19.85
N ASP A 855 -13.22 45.00 20.02
CA ASP A 855 -14.36 45.07 20.93
C ASP A 855 -15.33 43.91 20.70
N THR A 856 -15.77 43.25 21.77
CA THR A 856 -16.75 42.15 21.75
C THR A 856 -16.39 40.95 20.85
N ALA A 857 -15.17 40.87 20.33
CA ALA A 857 -14.71 39.69 19.60
C ALA A 857 -14.70 38.46 20.53
N THR A 858 -15.08 37.32 20.00
CA THR A 858 -15.20 36.07 20.76
C THR A 858 -14.28 34.99 20.20
N LEU A 859 -13.76 34.19 21.12
CA LEU A 859 -12.92 33.03 20.81
C LEU A 859 -13.49 31.84 21.60
N GLN A 860 -14.24 30.98 20.93
CA GLN A 860 -14.88 29.83 21.57
C GLN A 860 -14.12 28.55 21.24
N ASN A 861 -13.73 27.81 22.29
CA ASN A 861 -12.86 26.63 22.24
C ASN A 861 -11.51 26.96 21.56
N GLY A 862 -10.95 28.12 21.91
CA GLY A 862 -9.73 28.67 21.32
C GLY A 862 -8.84 29.35 22.35
N ARG A 863 -7.65 29.78 21.92
CA ARG A 863 -6.65 30.41 22.79
C ARG A 863 -5.98 31.60 22.12
N VAL A 864 -5.61 32.60 22.93
CA VAL A 864 -4.79 33.74 22.51
C VAL A 864 -3.43 33.62 23.19
N LEU A 865 -2.43 33.12 22.47
CA LEU A 865 -1.10 32.88 23.01
C LEU A 865 -0.09 33.74 22.24
N SER A 866 0.61 34.64 22.94
CA SER A 866 1.61 35.53 22.34
C SER A 866 2.87 35.57 23.21
N GLY A 867 4.05 35.51 22.58
CA GLY A 867 5.31 35.87 23.23
C GLY A 867 5.47 37.37 23.48
N SER A 868 4.50 38.20 23.08
CA SER A 868 4.49 39.66 23.21
C SER A 868 3.25 40.13 24.00
N ALA A 869 2.70 41.31 23.69
CA ALA A 869 1.53 41.87 24.35
C ALA A 869 0.20 41.34 23.78
N VAL A 870 -0.80 41.21 24.65
CA VAL A 870 -2.19 40.92 24.27
C VAL A 870 -3.09 42.08 24.71
N THR A 871 -3.92 42.58 23.80
CA THR A 871 -4.91 43.62 24.07
C THR A 871 -6.32 43.05 23.99
N LEU A 872 -7.12 43.26 25.03
CA LEU A 872 -8.47 42.76 25.21
C LEU A 872 -9.45 43.93 25.41
N LYS A 873 -10.67 43.77 24.89
CA LYS A 873 -11.77 44.73 25.04
C LYS A 873 -13.13 44.01 25.00
N ASN A 874 -13.77 43.88 26.16
CA ASN A 874 -15.10 43.24 26.32
C ASN A 874 -15.23 41.84 25.68
N ASN A 875 -14.15 41.05 25.70
CA ASN A 875 -14.11 39.78 24.95
C ASN A 875 -14.69 38.61 25.74
N ALA A 876 -15.12 37.56 25.02
CA ALA A 876 -15.41 36.25 25.61
C ALA A 876 -14.47 35.20 25.02
N ILE A 877 -13.59 34.63 25.85
CA ILE A 877 -12.56 33.66 25.46
C ILE A 877 -12.77 32.39 26.28
N ALA A 878 -13.07 31.27 25.61
CA ALA A 878 -13.23 29.96 26.26
C ALA A 878 -12.33 28.95 25.57
N ARG A 879 -11.57 28.15 26.33
CA ARG A 879 -10.61 27.18 25.78
C ARG A 879 -11.17 25.77 25.59
#